data_AF-A0A6H9HWK3-F1
#
_entry.id   AF-A0A6H9HWK3-F1
#
_cell.length_a   1.000
_cell.length_b   1.000
_cell.length_c   1.000
_cell.angle_alpha   90.00
_cell.angle_beta   90.00
_cell.angle_gamma   90.00
#
_symmetry.space_group_name_H-M   'P 1'
#
loop_
_entity.id
_entity.type
_entity.pdbx_description
1 polymer ?
#
loop_
_entity_poly.entity_id
_entity_poly.type
_entity_poly.pdbx_seq_one_letter_code
_entity_poly.pdbx_strand_id
1 'polypeptide(L)'
;MLKETIDILTSYPISQKRCIMGNIAIARGAIEAGVNGVFSYPGTPSTEISEVFNYVDSFLSNPDYRQIYPVQANTKIYFEYSINEKIALEKAIAYSIGNRSSMCVMKNVGMNVASDALMSITYQTISAPLVIVVCDDPGCHSSSNEQDSRYWGAMANVPLLNPSNPNEAKEFTVLAFRLSGKLKLPVIIRTTTRVSHSRGIVNFGVINADDRIAGFERIPEHINIPARTAAAHSRLLEKLNDPEISAMQRESCKIISGNENTRYGIITSGVASEYVCEVLHDNKINEQVYVLNIGLVNPFPEKVVADFLKNNLQKILIVEELEPITENAIRVIAQKECINTEILGKGFSGLTVAGEFNIDLIKQTLFEFLDLQIGKVQKQPLENVKEFTELLPPRPPVLCAGCPHRSTFYLLKLVIPREESELILCGDIGCFGLGALPPLKMIDTINHMGMSISMAQGLSEALTRYENSKIIDVDQDNNQHCNSPKPLKTVALVGDGTFFHSGLASLVNAVYTRANILVVIFDNRTIAMTGRQSHPGASQNLPKYNQIEIAPLLRGLGIEVVEEFDPFNLRDGFAKLNKAMQHRGISVVIAKAPCVFLPEFIDLHPVKKKIIVEESLCNTCANHDDEAIVCSRCYSSRSNLSRARAKLFAEVSIPGELQLCPANICNHGFFNSILEGDYKSAVEIVRDKMLFSKTCGDICHRSCELMKIETDEKWNEEISYISTGNVPIKALKKFVSSFDNNYLDFSAPISRAKNAEKKNKKIAVIGAGPSGLSAAYDLVQNGYEVEIFEKQNKPGGMVAFGIPWFRMDKSGFEYEAMQLEKMGVQFHFNSVLGTDYSLTELSESFDAIILAIGMWHSKKLDLIEMSVPESKRSDALTFLKKFNSGISEITAEITFVVIGGGNSALDTARAARILNPKNRVIITCIEKENDMPAFAEEISNAKAEGIEIIPDSYVSNCSCEDRINIVLNSFSNKEFLCELKCDFILTAIGQSSDSDALIEINRNKFDSSGRIFSHENNPIAKNIFIAGDIHSGNSMSVIGAIASGKKAAVDVRKLLENYGFNYEGEKALKELNNLKGKLLDYTPVLNSGNIEGLELKTIRDEVERFNLYQSCMKCNHCIDNFGCPAMIKVNGKVRIDDDRCTLCGLCIDVCPNDAIHWVSDPVLVNQSVPL
;
A
#
# COMPACT_ATOMS: atom_id res chain seq x y z
N MET A 1 38.91 22.64 25.68
CA MET A 1 37.74 21.82 25.35
C MET A 1 36.45 22.63 25.37
N LEU A 2 35.70 22.77 26.48
CA LEU A 2 34.42 23.52 26.47
C LEU A 2 34.50 24.94 25.88
N LYS A 3 35.50 25.74 26.30
CA LYS A 3 35.73 27.09 25.74
C LYS A 3 36.04 27.09 24.24
N GLU A 4 36.76 26.07 23.76
CA GLU A 4 37.09 25.92 22.33
C GLU A 4 35.87 25.50 21.52
N THR A 5 35.05 24.57 22.03
CA THR A 5 33.77 24.18 21.42
C THR A 5 32.84 25.38 21.29
N ILE A 6 32.73 26.21 22.33
CA ILE A 6 31.94 27.45 22.29
C ILE A 6 32.48 28.41 21.23
N ASP A 7 33.80 28.63 21.15
CA ASP A 7 34.40 29.51 20.14
C ASP A 7 34.18 28.98 18.71
N ILE A 8 34.30 27.66 18.51
CA ILE A 8 34.04 26.96 17.25
C ILE A 8 32.58 27.06 16.82
N LEU A 9 31.62 27.07 17.76
CA LEU A 9 30.19 27.23 17.48
C LEU A 9 29.73 28.70 17.46
N THR A 10 30.61 29.65 17.74
CA THR A 10 30.25 31.07 17.75
C THR A 10 30.31 31.64 16.33
N SER A 11 29.19 32.22 15.88
CA SER A 11 29.09 32.94 14.62
C SER A 11 29.62 34.37 14.78
N TYR A 12 30.52 34.80 13.88
CA TYR A 12 31.16 36.11 13.96
C TYR A 12 30.79 36.97 12.74
N PRO A 13 29.98 38.04 12.91
CA PRO A 13 29.60 38.94 11.81
C PRO A 13 30.79 39.67 11.20
N ILE A 14 31.80 39.98 12.02
CA ILE A 14 33.09 40.52 11.60
C ILE A 14 34.13 39.43 11.85
N SER A 15 34.82 39.04 10.79
CA SER A 15 35.82 37.98 10.81
C SER A 15 36.81 38.12 11.98
N GLN A 16 36.92 37.06 12.78
CA GLN A 16 37.83 37.00 13.92
C GLN A 16 39.03 36.11 13.60
N LYS A 17 40.24 36.64 13.85
CA LYS A 17 41.48 35.87 13.68
C LYS A 17 41.67 34.93 14.87
N ARG A 18 41.91 33.64 14.59
CA ARG A 18 42.24 32.60 15.58
C ARG A 18 43.46 31.81 15.12
N CYS A 19 44.38 31.52 16.02
CA CYS A 19 45.51 30.64 15.72
C CYS A 19 45.12 29.19 16.07
N ILE A 20 44.78 28.40 15.05
CA ILE A 20 44.25 27.05 15.24
C ILE A 20 44.93 26.04 14.32
N MET A 21 44.78 24.76 14.65
CA MET A 21 45.28 23.64 13.86
C MET A 21 44.48 23.46 12.56
N GLY A 22 45.10 23.00 11.47
CA GLY A 22 44.43 22.79 10.19
C GLY A 22 43.21 21.86 10.26
N ASN A 23 43.27 20.77 11.03
CA ASN A 23 42.11 19.90 11.25
C ASN A 23 40.92 20.64 11.91
N ILE A 24 41.19 21.48 12.91
CA ILE A 24 40.16 22.32 13.53
C ILE A 24 39.62 23.35 12.52
N ALA A 25 40.46 23.81 11.60
CA ALA A 25 40.07 24.76 10.56
C ALA A 25 39.11 24.11 9.53
N ILE A 26 39.32 22.84 9.18
CA ILE A 26 38.39 22.05 8.35
C ILE A 26 37.05 21.90 9.07
N ALA A 27 37.06 21.50 10.35
CA ALA A 27 35.84 21.36 11.13
C ALA A 27 35.07 22.69 11.23
N ARG A 28 35.77 23.81 11.46
CA ARG A 28 35.17 25.15 11.43
C ARG A 28 34.58 25.49 10.06
N GLY A 29 35.26 25.14 8.97
CA GLY A 29 34.78 25.37 7.61
C GLY A 29 33.50 24.61 7.30
N ALA A 30 33.38 23.35 7.76
CA ALA A 30 32.17 22.56 7.62
C ALA A 30 31.00 23.14 8.45
N ILE A 31 31.27 23.64 9.66
CA ILE A 31 30.27 24.34 10.49
C ILE A 31 29.83 25.64 9.81
N GLU A 32 30.76 26.45 9.28
CA GLU A 32 30.42 27.69 8.55
C GLU A 32 29.59 27.41 7.29
N ALA A 33 29.78 26.25 6.66
CA ALA A 33 29.00 25.79 5.52
C ALA A 33 27.62 25.22 5.89
N GLY A 34 27.33 25.03 7.17
CA GLY A 34 26.05 24.49 7.65
C GLY A 34 25.92 22.97 7.55
N VAL A 35 27.00 22.21 7.76
CA VAL A 35 26.95 20.73 7.76
C VAL A 35 25.87 20.18 8.71
N ASN A 36 25.09 19.17 8.30
CA ASN A 36 24.10 18.53 9.17
C ASN A 36 24.58 17.23 9.79
N GLY A 37 25.40 16.45 9.08
CA GLY A 37 25.88 15.14 9.56
C GLY A 37 27.36 14.93 9.27
N VAL A 38 28.10 14.41 10.26
CA VAL A 38 29.52 14.08 10.11
C VAL A 38 29.76 12.63 10.51
N PHE A 39 30.34 11.85 9.60
CA PHE A 39 30.59 10.43 9.77
C PHE A 39 32.09 10.16 9.66
N SER A 40 32.62 9.33 10.56
CA SER A 40 34.06 9.03 10.56
C SER A 40 34.38 7.67 11.16
N TYR A 41 35.56 7.15 10.84
CA TYR A 41 36.25 6.13 11.62
C TYR A 41 37.57 6.73 12.12
N PRO A 42 38.03 6.43 13.35
CA PRO A 42 39.24 7.03 13.89
C PRO A 42 40.49 6.70 13.06
N GLY A 43 41.23 7.74 12.66
CA GLY A 43 42.50 7.59 11.94
C GLY A 43 43.32 8.88 11.94
N THR A 44 44.62 8.79 12.23
CA THR A 44 45.56 9.91 12.13
C THR A 44 46.07 9.98 10.68
N PRO A 45 46.22 11.17 10.06
CA PRO A 45 46.19 12.52 10.64
C PRO A 45 44.84 13.24 10.54
N SER A 46 43.70 12.54 10.42
CA SER A 46 42.36 13.16 10.37
C SER A 46 41.64 13.25 11.72
N THR A 47 42.21 12.66 12.79
CA THR A 47 41.53 12.37 14.07
C THR A 47 40.92 13.60 14.71
N GLU A 48 41.64 14.72 14.73
CA GLU A 48 41.25 15.94 15.41
C GLU A 48 40.01 16.59 14.77
N ILE A 49 39.73 16.31 13.49
CA ILE A 49 38.48 16.75 12.85
C ILE A 49 37.30 16.05 13.53
N SER A 50 37.36 14.71 13.64
CA SER A 50 36.30 13.89 14.23
C SER A 50 36.15 14.15 15.74
N GLU A 51 37.25 14.41 16.45
CA GLU A 51 37.19 14.81 17.86
C GLU A 51 36.44 16.12 18.07
N VAL A 52 36.65 17.13 17.21
CA VAL A 52 35.88 18.38 17.28
C VAL A 52 34.39 18.11 17.19
N PHE A 53 33.94 17.27 16.25
CA PHE A 53 32.53 16.94 16.11
C PHE A 53 32.00 16.07 17.26
N ASN A 54 32.81 15.16 17.81
CA ASN A 54 32.45 14.42 19.02
C ASN A 54 32.21 15.35 20.23
N TYR A 55 33.06 16.37 20.39
CA TYR A 55 32.87 17.38 21.44
C TYR A 55 31.67 18.29 21.17
N VAL A 56 31.44 18.66 19.91
CA VAL A 56 30.23 19.41 19.51
C VAL A 56 28.99 18.60 19.81
N ASP A 57 28.93 17.32 19.44
CA ASP A 57 27.79 16.44 19.72
C ASP A 57 27.56 16.26 21.22
N SER A 58 28.62 16.02 22.00
CA SER A 58 28.55 15.97 23.47
C SER A 58 28.05 17.27 24.08
N PHE A 59 28.47 18.42 23.54
CA PHE A 59 28.02 19.75 23.97
C PHE A 59 26.54 19.96 23.64
N LEU A 60 26.14 19.64 22.40
CA LEU A 60 24.77 19.76 21.93
C LEU A 60 23.85 18.76 22.60
N SER A 61 24.33 17.61 23.09
CA SER A 61 23.52 16.61 23.80
C SER A 61 23.31 16.91 25.29
N ASN A 62 24.10 17.83 25.87
CA ASN A 62 24.02 18.18 27.29
C ASN A 62 22.92 19.24 27.56
N PRO A 63 21.90 18.95 28.39
CA PRO A 63 20.80 19.87 28.69
C PRO A 63 21.25 21.19 29.32
N ASP A 64 22.21 21.15 30.23
CA ASP A 64 22.68 22.33 30.98
C ASP A 64 23.35 23.32 30.03
N TYR A 65 24.17 22.83 29.10
CA TYR A 65 24.84 23.69 28.12
C TYR A 65 23.87 24.33 27.13
N ARG A 66 22.77 23.66 26.75
CA ARG A 66 21.75 24.29 25.90
C ARG A 66 21.06 25.46 26.59
N GLN A 67 20.83 25.34 27.89
CA GLN A 67 20.22 26.41 28.67
C GLN A 67 21.17 27.62 28.83
N ILE A 68 22.45 27.35 29.06
CA ILE A 68 23.47 28.41 29.27
C ILE A 68 23.89 29.08 27.95
N TYR A 69 23.95 28.33 26.85
CA TYR A 69 24.44 28.77 25.54
C TYR A 69 23.41 28.53 24.41
N PRO A 70 22.21 29.13 24.48
CA PRO A 70 21.11 28.82 23.56
C PRO A 70 21.41 29.17 22.10
N VAL A 71 22.29 30.16 21.84
CA VAL A 71 22.67 30.56 20.48
C VAL A 71 23.56 29.49 19.83
N GLN A 72 24.60 29.03 20.52
CA GLN A 72 25.49 27.96 20.05
C GLN A 72 24.76 26.61 19.98
N ALA A 73 23.81 26.37 20.88
CA ALA A 73 23.01 25.15 20.91
C ALA A 73 21.94 25.08 19.81
N ASN A 74 21.71 26.15 19.05
CA ASN A 74 20.79 26.14 17.91
C ASN A 74 21.38 25.41 16.69
N THR A 75 22.69 25.18 16.66
CA THR A 75 23.37 24.41 15.63
C THR A 75 22.99 22.92 15.78
N LYS A 76 22.38 22.33 14.74
CA LYS A 76 21.96 20.93 14.73
C LYS A 76 22.91 20.11 13.87
N ILE A 77 23.92 19.50 14.49
CA ILE A 77 24.89 18.62 13.82
C ILE A 77 24.80 17.25 14.46
N TYR A 78 24.60 16.23 13.62
CA TYR A 78 24.73 14.83 13.99
C TYR A 78 26.18 14.38 13.78
N PHE A 79 26.73 13.61 14.71
CA PHE A 79 28.05 13.02 14.59
C PHE A 79 28.03 11.53 14.91
N GLU A 80 28.78 10.74 14.14
CA GLU A 80 28.96 9.32 14.38
C GLU A 80 30.38 8.84 14.10
N TYR A 81 30.90 8.04 15.04
CA TYR A 81 31.95 7.07 14.73
C TYR A 81 31.32 5.77 14.23
N SER A 82 31.42 5.51 12.92
CA SER A 82 30.99 4.23 12.36
C SER A 82 32.05 3.17 12.60
N ILE A 83 31.74 1.88 12.42
CA ILE A 83 32.70 0.80 12.70
C ILE A 83 33.85 0.69 11.68
N ASN A 84 33.75 1.34 10.51
CA ASN A 84 34.79 1.50 9.51
C ASN A 84 34.46 2.64 8.52
N GLU A 85 35.41 3.00 7.66
CA GLU A 85 35.30 4.11 6.71
C GLU A 85 34.29 3.87 5.59
N LYS A 86 34.10 2.60 5.18
CA LYS A 86 33.08 2.23 4.18
C LYS A 86 31.69 2.62 4.68
N ILE A 87 31.33 2.17 5.88
CA ILE A 87 30.01 2.44 6.46
C ILE A 87 29.86 3.93 6.79
N ALA A 88 30.93 4.60 7.22
CA ALA A 88 30.92 6.06 7.43
C ALA A 88 30.56 6.80 6.12
N LEU A 89 31.21 6.46 5.00
CA LEU A 89 30.91 7.07 3.72
C LEU A 89 29.51 6.71 3.21
N GLU A 90 29.09 5.44 3.36
CA GLU A 90 27.75 5.00 2.98
C GLU A 90 26.65 5.75 3.73
N LYS A 91 26.82 5.99 5.04
CA LYS A 91 25.86 6.77 5.84
C LYS A 91 25.89 8.26 5.49
N ALA A 92 27.06 8.83 5.18
CA ALA A 92 27.16 10.19 4.68
C ALA A 92 26.38 10.36 3.35
N ILE A 93 26.56 9.41 2.42
CA ILE A 93 25.79 9.35 1.17
C ILE A 93 24.28 9.31 1.44
N ALA A 94 23.84 8.44 2.35
CA ALA A 94 22.44 8.30 2.71
C ALA A 94 21.85 9.60 3.30
N TYR A 95 22.61 10.29 4.17
CA TYR A 95 22.25 11.61 4.68
C TYR A 95 22.06 12.63 3.57
N SER A 96 22.99 12.64 2.61
CA SER A 96 22.95 13.50 1.42
C SER A 96 21.71 13.29 0.56
N ILE A 97 21.33 12.02 0.36
CA ILE A 97 20.12 11.62 -0.36
C ILE A 97 18.85 11.98 0.44
N GLY A 98 18.91 11.91 1.76
CA GLY A 98 17.89 12.40 2.71
C GLY A 98 17.78 13.94 2.81
N ASN A 99 18.34 14.65 1.84
CA ASN A 99 18.36 16.11 1.74
C ASN A 99 19.03 16.83 2.93
N ARG A 100 20.02 16.18 3.55
CA ARG A 100 20.84 16.74 4.64
C ARG A 100 22.30 16.81 4.22
N SER A 101 22.96 17.95 4.44
CA SER A 101 24.38 18.05 4.11
C SER A 101 25.23 17.15 4.98
N SER A 102 26.27 16.56 4.40
CA SER A 102 27.10 15.60 5.10
C SER A 102 28.58 15.74 4.81
N MET A 103 29.38 15.26 5.77
CA MET A 103 30.82 15.12 5.64
C MET A 103 31.26 13.72 6.07
N CYS A 104 32.16 13.10 5.31
CA CYS A 104 32.86 11.88 5.72
C CYS A 104 34.34 12.18 5.93
N VAL A 105 34.91 11.75 7.05
CA VAL A 105 36.30 12.05 7.42
C VAL A 105 37.10 10.77 7.63
N MET A 106 38.24 10.67 6.96
CA MET A 106 39.16 9.53 7.07
C MET A 106 40.62 9.91 6.75
N LYS A 107 41.54 9.01 7.10
CA LYS A 107 42.90 9.02 6.55
C LYS A 107 42.95 8.31 5.20
N ASN A 108 44.03 8.51 4.45
CA ASN A 108 44.26 7.90 3.13
C ASN A 108 43.91 6.41 3.03
N VAL A 109 44.43 5.56 3.92
CA VAL A 109 44.18 4.11 3.87
C VAL A 109 42.70 3.74 4.00
N GLY A 110 41.92 4.57 4.70
CA GLY A 110 40.48 4.42 4.85
C GLY A 110 39.72 4.56 3.53
N MET A 111 40.24 5.37 2.59
CA MET A 111 39.62 5.51 1.28
C MET A 111 39.68 4.23 0.45
N ASN A 112 40.68 3.36 0.67
CA ASN A 112 40.69 2.05 0.01
C ASN A 112 39.48 1.20 0.44
N VAL A 113 39.15 1.24 1.73
CA VAL A 113 38.00 0.53 2.30
C VAL A 113 36.69 1.14 1.78
N ALA A 114 36.63 2.46 1.64
CA ALA A 114 35.46 3.20 1.19
C ALA A 114 35.31 3.33 -0.35
N SER A 115 36.29 2.84 -1.12
CA SER A 115 36.40 3.08 -2.57
C SER A 115 35.17 2.62 -3.37
N ASP A 116 34.57 1.49 -3.01
CA ASP A 116 33.34 0.97 -3.66
C ASP A 116 32.17 1.97 -3.57
N ALA A 117 32.01 2.60 -2.40
CA ALA A 117 30.99 3.63 -2.18
C ALA A 117 31.29 4.92 -2.97
N LEU A 118 32.57 5.34 -3.03
CA LEU A 118 33.00 6.51 -3.80
C LEU A 118 32.79 6.32 -5.31
N MET A 119 33.14 5.15 -5.86
CA MET A 119 33.01 4.89 -7.30
C MET A 119 31.54 4.80 -7.73
N SER A 120 30.67 4.34 -6.84
CA SER A 120 29.27 4.08 -7.17
C SER A 120 28.36 5.30 -7.03
N ILE A 121 28.65 6.22 -6.10
CA ILE A 121 27.81 7.41 -5.85
C ILE A 121 27.80 8.40 -7.01
N THR A 122 28.83 8.43 -7.85
CA THR A 122 28.94 9.38 -8.97
C THR A 122 27.95 9.11 -10.10
N TYR A 123 27.38 7.91 -10.14
CA TYR A 123 26.31 7.51 -11.05
C TYR A 123 24.91 7.85 -10.51
N GLN A 124 24.82 8.27 -9.24
CA GLN A 124 23.58 8.72 -8.62
C GLN A 124 23.57 10.24 -8.48
N THR A 125 22.39 10.78 -8.14
CA THR A 125 22.24 12.20 -7.79
C THR A 125 22.13 12.31 -6.28
N ILE A 126 22.94 13.17 -5.65
CA ILE A 126 22.76 13.57 -4.24
C ILE A 126 21.84 14.79 -4.15
N SER A 127 20.99 14.84 -3.11
CA SER A 127 20.02 15.94 -2.92
C SER A 127 20.62 17.12 -2.15
N ALA A 128 21.52 16.82 -1.22
CA ALA A 128 22.30 17.77 -0.46
C ALA A 128 23.80 17.61 -0.72
N PRO A 129 24.64 18.63 -0.43
CA PRO A 129 26.10 18.52 -0.44
C PRO A 129 26.68 17.37 0.39
N LEU A 130 27.66 16.67 -0.20
CA LEU A 130 28.49 15.63 0.40
C LEU A 130 29.97 15.99 0.21
N VAL A 131 30.68 16.17 1.32
CA VAL A 131 32.13 16.44 1.32
C VAL A 131 32.88 15.26 1.92
N ILE A 132 33.96 14.85 1.27
CA ILE A 132 34.79 13.73 1.72
C ILE A 132 36.18 14.28 2.05
N VAL A 133 36.55 14.27 3.33
CA VAL A 133 37.88 14.70 3.77
C VAL A 133 38.80 13.49 3.87
N VAL A 134 39.89 13.54 3.12
CA VAL A 134 40.94 12.52 3.14
C VAL A 134 42.25 13.16 3.56
N CYS A 135 42.80 12.73 4.69
CA CYS A 135 44.09 13.19 5.17
C CYS A 135 45.18 12.17 4.76
N ASP A 136 46.02 12.56 3.81
CA ASP A 136 47.20 11.79 3.41
C ASP A 136 48.30 11.91 4.47
N ASP A 137 49.11 10.87 4.57
CA ASP A 137 50.25 10.82 5.49
C ASP A 137 51.58 10.59 4.77
N PRO A 138 52.09 11.60 4.01
CA PRO A 138 53.43 11.54 3.43
C PRO A 138 54.46 11.36 4.55
N GLY A 139 55.37 10.41 4.39
CA GLY A 139 56.31 9.96 5.41
C GLY A 139 55.81 8.84 6.32
N CYS A 140 54.56 8.35 6.15
CA CYS A 140 53.95 7.31 6.98
C CYS A 140 54.15 7.53 8.50
N HIS A 141 53.93 8.74 9.01
CA HIS A 141 54.12 9.01 10.43
C HIS A 141 53.18 8.18 11.33
N SER A 142 52.04 7.77 10.79
CA SER A 142 50.95 7.05 11.45
C SER A 142 50.20 6.06 10.55
N SER A 143 50.44 6.09 9.24
CA SER A 143 49.88 5.16 8.26
C SER A 143 50.81 3.99 7.94
N SER A 144 50.21 2.87 7.52
CA SER A 144 50.94 1.67 7.09
C SER A 144 51.55 1.79 5.69
N ASN A 145 51.09 2.76 4.89
CA ASN A 145 51.61 3.10 3.57
C ASN A 145 51.34 4.57 3.23
N GLU A 146 52.08 5.09 2.26
CA GLU A 146 51.84 6.38 1.64
C GLU A 146 50.90 6.19 0.46
N GLN A 147 49.94 7.10 0.30
CA GLN A 147 49.02 7.10 -0.83
C GLN A 147 48.74 8.55 -1.22
N ASP A 148 48.53 8.78 -2.51
CA ASP A 148 48.13 10.08 -3.04
C ASP A 148 46.65 10.07 -3.38
N SER A 149 45.85 10.74 -2.56
CA SER A 149 44.40 10.72 -2.73
C SER A 149 43.91 11.50 -3.95
N ARG A 150 44.78 12.18 -4.71
CA ARG A 150 44.42 12.84 -5.98
C ARG A 150 43.91 11.84 -7.02
N TYR A 151 44.40 10.60 -7.01
CA TYR A 151 43.92 9.55 -7.91
C TYR A 151 42.46 9.20 -7.69
N TRP A 152 41.93 9.35 -6.47
CA TRP A 152 40.51 9.12 -6.21
C TRP A 152 39.62 10.15 -6.91
N GLY A 153 40.04 11.42 -6.94
CA GLY A 153 39.34 12.48 -7.67
C GLY A 153 39.24 12.18 -9.17
N ALA A 154 40.38 11.78 -9.77
CA ALA A 154 40.44 11.41 -11.18
C ALA A 154 39.65 10.13 -11.49
N MET A 155 39.87 9.06 -10.72
CA MET A 155 39.25 7.76 -10.92
C MET A 155 37.73 7.80 -10.77
N ALA A 156 37.22 8.51 -9.75
CA ALA A 156 35.80 8.63 -9.51
C ALA A 156 35.13 9.68 -10.40
N ASN A 157 35.89 10.53 -11.10
CA ASN A 157 35.37 11.70 -11.81
C ASN A 157 34.67 12.72 -10.87
N VAL A 158 35.32 13.05 -9.75
CA VAL A 158 34.80 13.99 -8.73
C VAL A 158 35.76 15.15 -8.48
N PRO A 159 35.26 16.36 -8.21
CA PRO A 159 36.12 17.49 -7.87
C PRO A 159 36.92 17.21 -6.58
N LEU A 160 38.18 17.65 -6.57
CA LEU A 160 39.07 17.51 -5.42
C LEU A 160 39.80 18.83 -5.14
N LEU A 161 39.76 19.28 -3.89
CA LEU A 161 40.45 20.46 -3.38
C LEU A 161 41.63 20.06 -2.51
N ASN A 162 42.76 20.77 -2.61
CA ASN A 162 44.01 20.44 -1.92
C ASN A 162 44.58 21.70 -1.23
N PRO A 163 44.11 22.06 -0.02
CA PRO A 163 44.57 23.25 0.70
C PRO A 163 46.04 23.17 1.11
N SER A 164 46.74 24.30 1.08
CA SER A 164 48.17 24.40 1.40
C SER A 164 48.46 24.82 2.85
N ASN A 165 47.49 25.40 3.56
CA ASN A 165 47.64 25.93 4.92
C ASN A 165 46.31 25.90 5.69
N PRO A 166 46.31 26.10 7.02
CA PRO A 166 45.08 26.06 7.84
C PRO A 166 43.97 27.03 7.42
N ASN A 167 44.29 28.23 6.91
CA ASN A 167 43.25 29.18 6.48
C ASN A 167 42.56 28.70 5.20
N GLU A 168 43.36 28.25 4.21
CA GLU A 168 42.83 27.62 2.99
C GLU A 168 42.03 26.35 3.31
N ALA A 169 42.45 25.56 4.30
CA ALA A 169 41.72 24.36 4.70
C ALA A 169 40.29 24.68 5.14
N LYS A 170 40.09 25.80 5.88
CA LYS A 170 38.77 26.30 6.23
C LYS A 170 37.99 26.78 4.99
N GLU A 171 38.61 27.64 4.18
CA GLU A 171 37.95 28.27 3.03
C GLU A 171 37.56 27.25 1.95
N PHE A 172 38.44 26.29 1.65
CA PHE A 172 38.18 25.22 0.71
C PHE A 172 37.13 24.24 1.22
N THR A 173 36.98 24.10 2.54
CA THR A 173 35.87 23.32 3.09
C THR A 173 34.53 23.98 2.79
N VAL A 174 34.40 25.29 3.02
CA VAL A 174 33.19 26.05 2.65
C VAL A 174 32.92 25.96 1.14
N LEU A 175 33.97 26.07 0.32
CA LEU A 175 33.88 25.92 -1.13
C LEU A 175 33.43 24.52 -1.56
N ALA A 176 33.92 23.47 -0.92
CA ALA A 176 33.57 22.08 -1.23
C ALA A 176 32.07 21.82 -1.06
N PHE A 177 31.46 22.30 0.04
CA PHE A 177 30.02 22.18 0.27
C PHE A 177 29.22 22.92 -0.81
N ARG A 178 29.64 24.13 -1.19
CA ARG A 178 28.99 24.90 -2.25
C ARG A 178 29.07 24.17 -3.60
N LEU A 179 30.26 23.69 -3.96
CA LEU A 179 30.51 22.99 -5.21
C LEU A 179 29.73 21.68 -5.29
N SER A 180 29.72 20.92 -4.19
CA SER A 180 28.98 19.66 -4.10
C SER A 180 27.47 19.89 -4.28
N GLY A 181 26.89 20.93 -3.67
CA GLY A 181 25.47 21.23 -3.85
C GLY A 181 25.10 21.75 -5.24
N LYS A 182 25.99 22.50 -5.89
CA LYS A 182 25.78 22.95 -7.27
C LYS A 182 25.81 21.78 -8.26
N LEU A 183 26.83 20.92 -8.16
CA LEU A 183 27.02 19.80 -9.08
C LEU A 183 26.14 18.58 -8.76
N LYS A 184 25.59 18.53 -7.55
CA LYS A 184 24.98 17.31 -6.99
C LYS A 184 25.91 16.11 -7.16
N LEU A 185 27.17 16.30 -6.74
CA LEU A 185 28.25 15.30 -6.74
C LEU A 185 29.05 15.41 -5.44
N PRO A 186 29.66 14.33 -4.93
CA PRO A 186 30.60 14.44 -3.83
C PRO A 186 31.81 15.30 -4.22
N VAL A 187 32.39 16.01 -3.26
CA VAL A 187 33.65 16.76 -3.43
C VAL A 187 34.66 16.28 -2.41
N ILE A 188 35.88 15.98 -2.86
CA ILE A 188 36.97 15.54 -1.99
C ILE A 188 37.77 16.75 -1.51
N ILE A 189 38.13 16.78 -0.24
CA ILE A 189 39.14 17.67 0.32
C ILE A 189 40.31 16.80 0.75
N ARG A 190 41.44 16.98 0.10
CA ARG A 190 42.67 16.24 0.39
C ARG A 190 43.61 17.12 1.20
N THR A 191 44.03 16.65 2.37
CA THR A 191 45.05 17.33 3.19
C THR A 191 46.23 16.42 3.43
N THR A 192 47.33 16.94 3.97
CA THR A 192 48.50 16.16 4.40
C THR A 192 48.79 16.40 5.87
N THR A 193 49.55 15.51 6.52
CA THR A 193 49.98 15.65 7.93
C THR A 193 50.47 17.06 8.30
N ARG A 194 51.20 17.72 7.40
CA ARG A 194 51.71 19.09 7.64
C ARG A 194 50.62 20.15 7.65
N VAL A 195 49.59 20.04 6.82
CA VAL A 195 48.44 20.96 6.86
C VAL A 195 47.54 20.60 8.04
N SER A 196 47.26 19.31 8.22
CA SER A 196 46.42 18.78 9.29
C SER A 196 46.89 19.18 10.69
N HIS A 197 48.20 19.07 10.97
CA HIS A 197 48.75 19.29 12.30
C HIS A 197 49.53 20.60 12.49
N SER A 198 49.65 21.44 11.46
CA SER A 198 50.19 22.81 11.63
C SER A 198 49.15 23.76 12.19
N ARG A 199 49.61 24.80 12.88
CA ARG A 199 48.77 25.92 13.34
C ARG A 199 49.00 27.14 12.47
N GLY A 200 47.90 27.83 12.15
CA GLY A 200 47.91 29.05 11.34
C GLY A 200 46.84 30.02 11.80
N ILE A 201 46.93 31.27 11.35
CA ILE A 201 45.88 32.26 11.57
C ILE A 201 44.73 31.94 10.62
N VAL A 202 43.55 31.63 11.16
CA VAL A 202 42.32 31.33 10.44
C VAL A 202 41.26 32.38 10.78
N ASN A 203 40.50 32.78 9.77
CA ASN A 203 39.46 33.78 9.86
C ASN A 203 38.09 33.15 10.15
N PHE A 204 37.60 33.23 11.39
CA PHE A 204 36.28 32.75 11.78
C PHE A 204 35.21 33.75 11.36
N GLY A 205 34.30 33.32 10.50
CA GLY A 205 33.23 34.15 9.93
C GLY A 205 31.83 33.76 10.41
N VAL A 206 30.84 34.11 9.58
CA VAL A 206 29.43 33.79 9.82
C VAL A 206 29.18 32.30 9.61
N ILE A 207 28.48 31.69 10.56
CA ILE A 207 27.96 30.34 10.43
C ILE A 207 26.63 30.42 9.67
N ASN A 208 26.55 29.79 8.49
CA ASN A 208 25.31 29.72 7.74
C ASN A 208 24.43 28.62 8.32
N ALA A 209 23.18 28.96 8.67
CA ALA A 209 22.19 27.94 9.01
C ALA A 209 21.81 27.17 7.74
N ASP A 210 21.70 25.85 7.87
CA ASP A 210 21.15 25.02 6.82
C ASP A 210 19.66 24.81 7.06
N ASP A 211 18.85 25.61 6.36
CA ASP A 211 17.40 25.61 6.49
C ASP A 211 16.72 24.48 5.67
N ARG A 212 17.50 23.52 5.13
CA ARG A 212 16.95 22.39 4.38
C ARG A 212 16.02 21.55 5.24
N ILE A 213 14.86 21.25 4.67
CA ILE A 213 13.90 20.32 5.22
C ILE A 213 14.33 18.91 4.83
N ALA A 214 14.50 18.03 5.81
CA ALA A 214 14.75 16.61 5.58
C ALA A 214 13.68 16.02 4.65
N GLY A 215 14.09 15.21 3.68
CA GLY A 215 13.18 14.62 2.72
C GLY A 215 13.87 13.63 1.80
N PHE A 216 13.09 12.72 1.23
CA PHE A 216 13.59 11.71 0.29
C PHE A 216 12.78 11.78 -1.01
N GLU A 217 13.46 12.05 -2.11
CA GLU A 217 12.85 12.10 -3.44
C GLU A 217 12.93 10.73 -4.13
N ARG A 218 11.80 10.19 -4.58
CA ARG A 218 11.73 8.91 -5.29
C ARG A 218 12.04 9.09 -6.77
N ILE A 219 13.31 9.10 -7.12
CA ILE A 219 13.78 9.29 -8.50
C ILE A 219 14.52 8.05 -9.05
N PRO A 220 14.39 7.73 -10.35
CA PRO A 220 15.10 6.63 -10.99
C PRO A 220 16.63 6.63 -10.81
N GLU A 221 17.23 7.80 -10.62
CA GLU A 221 18.66 8.07 -10.46
C GLU A 221 19.24 7.55 -9.14
N HIS A 222 18.40 7.20 -8.17
CA HIS A 222 18.85 6.54 -6.94
C HIS A 222 19.06 5.02 -7.12
N ILE A 223 18.80 4.47 -8.31
CA ILE A 223 18.82 3.02 -8.58
C ILE A 223 19.87 2.70 -9.65
N ASN A 224 21.03 2.20 -9.21
CA ASN A 224 22.09 1.70 -10.07
C ASN A 224 21.78 0.26 -10.50
N ILE A 225 21.30 0.09 -11.72
CA ILE A 225 21.11 -1.21 -12.38
C ILE A 225 21.65 -1.13 -13.81
N PRO A 226 22.13 -2.25 -14.41
CA PRO A 226 22.79 -2.23 -15.72
C PRO A 226 22.03 -1.49 -16.82
N ALA A 227 20.69 -1.57 -16.81
CA ALA A 227 19.82 -0.88 -17.78
C ALA A 227 19.86 0.66 -17.69
N ARG A 228 20.37 1.25 -16.59
CA ARG A 228 20.38 2.70 -16.32
C ARG A 228 21.78 3.29 -16.18
N THR A 229 22.77 2.50 -15.74
CA THR A 229 24.12 2.99 -15.40
C THR A 229 24.84 3.64 -16.58
N ALA A 230 24.64 3.15 -17.81
CA ALA A 230 25.27 3.74 -19.00
C ALA A 230 24.84 5.20 -19.24
N ALA A 231 23.54 5.50 -19.10
CA ALA A 231 23.01 6.86 -19.24
C ALA A 231 23.43 7.78 -18.08
N ALA A 232 23.57 7.22 -16.87
CA ALA A 232 24.08 7.96 -15.72
C ALA A 232 25.53 8.43 -15.95
N HIS A 233 26.36 7.60 -16.58
CA HIS A 233 27.74 7.99 -16.92
C HIS A 233 27.79 9.21 -17.85
N SER A 234 26.94 9.25 -18.88
CA SER A 234 26.88 10.40 -19.80
C SER A 234 26.55 11.70 -19.06
N ARG A 235 25.59 11.68 -18.12
CA ARG A 235 25.24 12.83 -17.29
C ARG A 235 26.38 13.26 -16.35
N LEU A 236 27.16 12.32 -15.81
CA LEU A 236 28.34 12.63 -15.02
C LEU A 236 29.35 13.44 -15.85
N LEU A 237 29.61 13.01 -17.09
CA LEU A 237 30.54 13.72 -17.99
C LEU A 237 30.03 15.12 -18.37
N GLU A 238 28.72 15.31 -18.53
CA GLU A 238 28.11 16.63 -18.79
C GLU A 238 28.34 17.61 -17.63
N LYS A 239 28.18 17.15 -16.38
CA LYS A 239 28.39 17.97 -15.16
C LYS A 239 29.83 18.48 -15.03
N LEU A 240 30.81 17.75 -15.57
CA LEU A 240 32.23 18.13 -15.52
C LEU A 240 32.62 19.24 -16.50
N ASN A 241 31.71 19.66 -17.39
CA ASN A 241 31.92 20.73 -18.36
C ASN A 241 31.37 22.10 -17.91
N ASP A 242 31.18 22.34 -16.60
CA ASP A 242 30.64 23.60 -16.04
C ASP A 242 31.58 24.82 -16.30
N PRO A 243 31.07 25.99 -16.71
CA PRO A 243 31.88 27.17 -17.02
C PRO A 243 32.82 27.69 -15.91
N GLU A 244 32.52 27.48 -14.64
CA GLU A 244 33.37 27.94 -13.51
C GLU A 244 34.68 27.16 -13.39
N ILE A 245 34.70 25.90 -13.82
CA ILE A 245 35.87 25.03 -13.82
C ILE A 245 37.01 25.61 -14.68
N SER A 246 36.66 26.32 -15.75
CA SER A 246 37.61 26.95 -16.68
C SER A 246 38.44 28.08 -16.05
N ALA A 247 38.00 28.66 -14.93
CA ALA A 247 38.74 29.70 -14.21
C ALA A 247 39.89 29.10 -13.37
N MET A 248 39.64 27.97 -12.69
CA MET A 248 40.60 27.32 -11.77
C MET A 248 41.77 26.64 -12.50
N GLN A 249 41.56 26.17 -13.73
CA GLN A 249 42.59 25.52 -14.56
C GLN A 249 43.84 26.39 -14.80
N ARG A 250 43.70 27.73 -14.84
CA ARG A 250 44.82 28.63 -15.13
C ARG A 250 45.72 28.87 -13.93
N GLU A 251 45.18 28.83 -12.71
CA GLU A 251 45.94 29.12 -11.48
C GLU A 251 46.89 27.96 -11.09
N SER A 252 46.66 26.75 -11.60
CA SER A 252 47.33 25.53 -11.17
C SER A 252 48.52 25.04 -12.02
N CYS A 253 48.83 25.64 -13.18
CA CYS A 253 49.90 25.19 -14.09
C CYS A 253 51.12 26.12 -14.06
N LYS A 254 52.36 25.57 -14.17
CA LYS A 254 53.61 26.35 -14.05
C LYS A 254 54.68 25.95 -15.08
N ILE A 255 55.45 26.91 -15.57
CA ILE A 255 56.68 26.69 -16.35
C ILE A 255 57.86 26.52 -15.40
N ILE A 256 58.66 25.47 -15.59
CA ILE A 256 59.73 25.10 -14.64
C ILE A 256 61.16 25.08 -15.23
N SER A 257 61.33 25.04 -16.56
CA SER A 257 62.64 25.21 -17.22
C SER A 257 62.48 25.73 -18.65
N GLY A 258 63.54 26.36 -19.16
CA GLY A 258 63.57 26.94 -20.51
C GLY A 258 62.70 28.19 -20.65
N ASN A 259 62.57 28.67 -21.90
CA ASN A 259 61.70 29.79 -22.26
C ASN A 259 61.15 29.58 -23.68
N GLU A 260 60.27 30.47 -24.11
CA GLU A 260 59.56 30.43 -25.40
C GLU A 260 60.47 30.34 -26.64
N ASN A 261 61.78 30.64 -26.52
CA ASN A 261 62.76 30.54 -27.61
C ASN A 261 63.44 29.17 -27.75
N THR A 262 63.16 28.22 -26.84
CA THR A 262 63.74 26.87 -26.89
C THR A 262 63.01 25.98 -27.90
N ARG A 263 63.73 25.03 -28.53
CA ARG A 263 63.21 24.26 -29.68
C ARG A 263 62.60 22.91 -29.33
N TYR A 264 62.81 22.40 -28.12
CA TYR A 264 62.23 21.12 -27.67
C TYR A 264 61.33 21.38 -26.47
N GLY A 265 60.16 20.73 -26.41
CA GLY A 265 59.22 20.85 -25.30
C GLY A 265 59.14 19.59 -24.46
N ILE A 266 58.97 19.72 -23.15
CA ILE A 266 58.53 18.65 -22.26
C ILE A 266 57.29 19.09 -21.52
N ILE A 267 56.29 18.23 -21.45
CA ILE A 267 55.14 18.40 -20.56
C ILE A 267 55.17 17.26 -19.55
N THR A 268 55.03 17.61 -18.28
CA THR A 268 55.17 16.66 -17.18
C THR A 268 54.21 17.03 -16.05
N SER A 269 54.02 16.10 -15.11
CA SER A 269 53.23 16.31 -13.90
C SER A 269 53.74 15.40 -12.77
N GLY A 270 53.47 15.77 -11.53
CA GLY A 270 53.87 14.96 -10.37
C GLY A 270 55.39 14.79 -10.25
N VAL A 271 55.84 13.61 -9.80
CA VAL A 271 57.27 13.33 -9.52
C VAL A 271 58.14 13.25 -10.78
N ALA A 272 57.56 12.91 -11.94
CA ALA A 272 58.25 12.92 -13.22
C ALA A 272 58.85 14.30 -13.57
N SER A 273 58.28 15.38 -13.03
CA SER A 273 58.81 16.73 -13.20
C SER A 273 60.18 16.88 -12.57
N GLU A 274 60.40 16.22 -11.43
CA GLU A 274 61.70 16.22 -10.75
C GLU A 274 62.70 15.33 -11.49
N TYR A 275 62.32 14.16 -12.01
CA TYR A 275 63.23 13.33 -12.82
C TYR A 275 63.68 14.02 -14.10
N VAL A 276 62.76 14.72 -14.77
CA VAL A 276 63.08 15.54 -15.94
C VAL A 276 64.02 16.65 -15.53
N CYS A 277 63.70 17.42 -14.48
CA CYS A 277 64.57 18.48 -14.01
C CYS A 277 65.95 17.98 -13.58
N GLU A 278 66.03 16.83 -12.91
CA GLU A 278 67.27 16.20 -12.46
C GLU A 278 68.12 15.72 -13.65
N VAL A 279 67.55 14.99 -14.61
CA VAL A 279 68.27 14.57 -15.83
C VAL A 279 68.70 15.78 -16.67
N LEU A 280 67.84 16.78 -16.83
CA LEU A 280 68.19 17.99 -17.56
C LEU A 280 69.32 18.78 -16.85
N HIS A 281 69.30 18.81 -15.52
CA HIS A 281 70.31 19.47 -14.70
C HIS A 281 71.65 18.74 -14.72
N ASP A 282 71.64 17.43 -14.45
CA ASP A 282 72.84 16.60 -14.36
C ASP A 282 73.56 16.48 -15.70
N ASN A 283 72.81 16.56 -16.81
CA ASN A 283 73.37 16.53 -18.16
C ASN A 283 73.54 17.95 -18.76
N LYS A 284 73.28 19.02 -17.99
CA LYS A 284 73.46 20.43 -18.38
C LYS A 284 72.71 20.84 -19.65
N ILE A 285 71.49 20.34 -19.81
CA ILE A 285 70.62 20.60 -20.97
C ILE A 285 69.32 21.33 -20.61
N ASN A 286 69.19 21.86 -19.38
CA ASN A 286 68.05 22.66 -18.90
C ASN A 286 67.64 23.81 -19.84
N GLU A 287 68.61 24.51 -20.42
CA GLU A 287 68.37 25.65 -21.32
C GLU A 287 67.96 25.23 -22.74
N GLN A 288 68.00 23.94 -23.05
CA GLN A 288 67.69 23.42 -24.38
C GLN A 288 66.23 22.97 -24.53
N VAL A 289 65.50 22.86 -23.41
CA VAL A 289 64.15 22.27 -23.38
C VAL A 289 63.18 23.14 -22.57
N TYR A 290 62.01 23.41 -23.15
CA TYR A 290 60.92 24.14 -22.52
C TYR A 290 60.06 23.19 -21.70
N VAL A 291 59.87 23.41 -20.39
CA VAL A 291 59.18 22.43 -19.53
C VAL A 291 57.95 23.03 -18.85
N LEU A 292 56.77 22.47 -19.16
CA LEU A 292 55.49 22.77 -18.50
C LEU A 292 55.14 21.68 -17.48
N ASN A 293 54.82 22.10 -16.26
CA ASN A 293 54.29 21.26 -15.19
C ASN A 293 52.80 21.51 -14.96
N ILE A 294 51.99 20.47 -15.04
CA ILE A 294 50.52 20.51 -14.88
C ILE A 294 50.13 20.19 -13.43
N GLY A 295 49.42 21.11 -12.74
CA GLY A 295 48.97 20.93 -11.36
C GLY A 295 47.54 20.44 -11.15
N LEU A 296 46.55 20.89 -11.96
CA LEU A 296 45.18 20.35 -11.97
C LEU A 296 45.02 19.45 -13.19
N VAL A 297 44.90 18.14 -12.97
CA VAL A 297 44.93 17.11 -14.03
C VAL A 297 43.53 16.74 -14.55
N ASN A 298 42.50 16.87 -13.72
CA ASN A 298 41.11 16.63 -14.12
C ASN A 298 40.16 17.68 -13.51
N PRO A 299 39.33 18.38 -14.31
CA PRO A 299 39.33 18.37 -15.79
C PRO A 299 40.57 19.03 -16.38
N PHE A 300 41.08 18.42 -17.45
CA PHE A 300 42.37 18.72 -18.04
C PHE A 300 42.45 20.17 -18.57
N PRO A 301 43.55 20.91 -18.35
CA PRO A 301 43.63 22.34 -18.65
C PRO A 301 43.93 22.60 -20.14
N GLU A 302 42.96 22.29 -21.01
CA GLU A 302 43.15 22.28 -22.48
C GLU A 302 43.75 23.60 -23.03
N LYS A 303 43.27 24.76 -22.55
CA LYS A 303 43.74 26.08 -23.03
C LYS A 303 45.19 26.36 -22.66
N VAL A 304 45.59 26.06 -21.43
CA VAL A 304 46.98 26.30 -20.96
C VAL A 304 47.94 25.41 -21.73
N VAL A 305 47.53 24.17 -21.99
CA VAL A 305 48.30 23.23 -22.81
C VAL A 305 48.34 23.70 -24.26
N ALA A 306 47.23 24.12 -24.86
CA ALA A 306 47.20 24.67 -26.22
C ALA A 306 48.15 25.87 -26.39
N ASP A 307 48.15 26.80 -25.42
CA ASP A 307 49.04 27.97 -25.43
C ASP A 307 50.52 27.56 -25.35
N PHE A 308 50.84 26.55 -24.53
CA PHE A 308 52.19 25.98 -24.49
C PHE A 308 52.59 25.32 -25.81
N LEU A 309 51.69 24.51 -26.39
CA LEU A 309 51.93 23.80 -27.64
C LEU A 309 52.10 24.75 -28.85
N LYS A 310 51.53 25.96 -28.80
CA LYS A 310 51.64 26.99 -29.86
C LYS A 310 53.02 27.65 -29.96
N ASN A 311 53.90 27.42 -28.99
CA ASN A 311 55.29 27.83 -29.09
C ASN A 311 55.97 27.08 -30.26
N ASN A 312 56.99 27.68 -30.88
CA ASN A 312 57.65 27.14 -32.08
C ASN A 312 58.58 25.94 -31.75
N LEU A 313 57.99 24.89 -31.18
CA LEU A 313 58.65 23.66 -30.73
C LEU A 313 58.77 22.66 -31.90
N GLN A 314 59.94 22.06 -32.03
CA GLN A 314 60.28 21.07 -33.06
C GLN A 314 59.74 19.68 -32.69
N LYS A 315 59.84 19.27 -31.42
CA LYS A 315 59.25 18.06 -30.85
C LYS A 315 58.84 18.30 -29.40
N ILE A 316 57.88 17.53 -28.89
CA ILE A 316 57.41 17.55 -27.51
C ILE A 316 57.46 16.15 -26.91
N LEU A 317 58.00 16.03 -25.71
CA LEU A 317 58.00 14.79 -24.93
C LEU A 317 57.07 14.93 -23.74
N ILE A 318 56.27 13.90 -23.49
CA ILE A 318 55.37 13.84 -22.36
C ILE A 318 55.92 12.81 -21.40
N VAL A 319 56.30 13.31 -20.22
CA VAL A 319 56.87 12.48 -19.17
C VAL A 319 55.89 12.47 -18.00
N GLU A 320 55.07 11.43 -17.97
CA GLU A 320 54.15 11.10 -16.89
C GLU A 320 54.39 9.66 -16.48
N GLU A 321 54.30 9.30 -15.21
CA GLU A 321 54.42 7.91 -14.77
C GLU A 321 53.08 7.17 -14.87
N LEU A 322 53.14 5.83 -14.99
CA LEU A 322 51.96 4.96 -15.10
C LEU A 322 51.11 5.24 -16.35
N GLU A 323 49.79 5.33 -16.29
CA GLU A 323 48.96 5.41 -17.51
C GLU A 323 49.12 6.73 -18.31
N PRO A 324 48.97 6.74 -19.65
CA PRO A 324 49.11 7.93 -20.52
C PRO A 324 47.94 8.93 -20.40
N ILE A 325 47.64 9.40 -19.19
CA ILE A 325 46.45 10.21 -18.94
C ILE A 325 46.63 11.62 -19.50
N THR A 326 47.74 12.28 -19.19
CA THR A 326 48.05 13.62 -19.69
C THR A 326 48.49 13.59 -21.15
N GLU A 327 49.22 12.57 -21.58
CA GLU A 327 49.64 12.39 -22.97
C GLU A 327 48.48 12.33 -23.94
N ASN A 328 47.50 11.47 -23.65
CA ASN A 328 46.33 11.33 -24.51
C ASN A 328 45.57 12.65 -24.61
N ALA A 329 45.45 13.37 -23.49
CA ALA A 329 44.81 14.68 -23.48
C ALA A 329 45.58 15.72 -24.33
N ILE A 330 46.91 15.79 -24.20
CA ILE A 330 47.76 16.73 -24.94
C ILE A 330 47.75 16.43 -26.44
N ARG A 331 47.83 15.15 -26.85
CA ARG A 331 47.76 14.76 -28.27
C ARG A 331 46.44 15.16 -28.92
N VAL A 332 45.33 14.98 -28.18
CA VAL A 332 44.01 15.44 -28.62
C VAL A 332 43.99 16.96 -28.80
N ILE A 333 44.60 17.72 -27.89
CA ILE A 333 44.65 19.19 -28.00
C ILE A 333 45.51 19.64 -29.18
N ALA A 334 46.68 19.04 -29.38
CA ALA A 334 47.56 19.38 -30.51
C ALA A 334 46.86 19.17 -31.86
N GLN A 335 46.13 18.07 -32.00
CA GLN A 335 45.32 17.79 -33.19
C GLN A 335 44.19 18.81 -33.36
N LYS A 336 43.48 19.17 -32.29
CA LYS A 336 42.42 20.21 -32.32
C LYS A 336 42.96 21.58 -32.76
N GLU A 337 44.15 21.95 -32.30
CA GLU A 337 44.76 23.27 -32.54
C GLU A 337 45.60 23.32 -33.84
N CYS A 338 45.57 22.27 -34.67
CA CYS A 338 46.37 22.15 -35.89
C CYS A 338 47.88 22.29 -35.64
N ILE A 339 48.33 21.88 -34.46
CA ILE A 339 49.73 21.92 -34.06
C ILE A 339 50.37 20.64 -34.60
N ASN A 340 51.19 20.82 -35.63
CA ASN A 340 51.84 19.71 -36.34
C ASN A 340 53.16 19.29 -35.68
N THR A 341 53.46 19.78 -34.48
CA THR A 341 54.65 19.40 -33.72
C THR A 341 54.55 17.93 -33.27
N GLU A 342 55.63 17.18 -33.43
CA GLU A 342 55.70 15.78 -33.05
C GLU A 342 55.59 15.61 -31.52
N ILE A 343 54.64 14.79 -31.04
CA ILE A 343 54.43 14.51 -29.61
C ILE A 343 54.78 13.04 -29.31
N LEU A 344 55.66 12.85 -28.34
CA LEU A 344 56.22 11.58 -27.90
C LEU A 344 55.90 11.36 -26.41
N GLY A 345 55.71 10.12 -25.95
CA GLY A 345 55.27 9.80 -24.59
C GLY A 345 55.32 8.30 -24.29
N LYS A 346 54.31 7.71 -23.64
CA LYS A 346 54.20 6.26 -23.41
C LYS A 346 54.39 5.46 -24.70
N GLY A 347 55.21 4.42 -24.59
CA GLY A 347 55.67 3.63 -25.72
C GLY A 347 56.87 4.22 -26.47
N PHE A 348 57.24 5.48 -26.23
CA PHE A 348 58.49 6.07 -26.72
C PHE A 348 59.63 5.75 -25.74
N SER A 349 60.74 5.20 -26.25
CA SER A 349 61.99 4.99 -25.52
C SER A 349 61.88 4.29 -24.15
N GLY A 350 60.92 3.37 -24.03
CA GLY A 350 60.73 2.56 -22.82
C GLY A 350 59.82 3.19 -21.74
N LEU A 351 59.20 4.35 -22.00
CA LEU A 351 58.19 4.92 -21.11
C LEU A 351 56.97 3.97 -21.03
N THR A 352 56.89 3.14 -19.99
CA THR A 352 55.83 2.14 -19.78
C THR A 352 54.67 2.66 -18.95
N VAL A 353 53.55 1.93 -18.99
CA VAL A 353 52.37 2.18 -18.15
C VAL A 353 52.46 1.56 -16.75
N ALA A 354 53.57 0.89 -16.47
CA ALA A 354 53.80 0.14 -15.24
C ALA A 354 55.24 0.33 -14.78
N GLY A 355 55.43 0.39 -13.46
CA GLY A 355 56.72 0.66 -12.85
C GLY A 355 56.99 2.16 -12.67
N GLU A 356 57.90 2.46 -11.76
CA GLU A 356 58.44 3.80 -11.56
C GLU A 356 59.46 4.10 -12.65
N PHE A 357 59.39 5.31 -13.20
CA PHE A 357 60.42 5.81 -14.09
C PHE A 357 61.64 6.14 -13.24
N ASN A 358 62.76 5.56 -13.62
CA ASN A 358 64.04 5.92 -13.02
C ASN A 358 64.77 6.91 -13.94
N ILE A 359 65.77 7.58 -13.36
CA ILE A 359 66.60 8.56 -14.05
C ILE A 359 67.24 7.98 -15.32
N ASP A 360 67.60 6.69 -15.33
CA ASP A 360 68.21 6.02 -16.49
C ASP A 360 67.23 5.87 -17.66
N LEU A 361 65.97 5.50 -17.38
CA LEU A 361 64.89 5.42 -18.37
C LEU A 361 64.58 6.81 -18.92
N ILE A 362 64.41 7.80 -18.05
CA ILE A 362 64.15 9.18 -18.47
C ILE A 362 65.33 9.74 -19.26
N LYS A 363 66.57 9.36 -18.92
CA LYS A 363 67.77 9.71 -19.69
C LYS A 363 67.78 9.05 -21.07
N GLN A 364 67.49 7.75 -21.18
CA GLN A 364 67.34 7.08 -22.47
C GLN A 364 66.24 7.75 -23.32
N THR A 365 65.10 8.05 -22.70
CA THR A 365 63.97 8.73 -23.35
C THR A 365 64.31 10.13 -23.81
N LEU A 366 64.93 10.95 -22.96
CA LEU A 366 65.38 12.28 -23.34
C LEU A 366 66.45 12.23 -24.42
N PHE A 367 67.30 11.20 -24.41
CA PHE A 367 68.32 11.03 -25.43
C PHE A 367 67.69 10.65 -26.78
N GLU A 368 66.83 9.64 -26.85
CA GLU A 368 66.07 9.34 -28.07
C GLU A 368 65.23 10.54 -28.54
N PHE A 369 64.64 11.28 -27.60
CA PHE A 369 63.80 12.45 -27.89
C PHE A 369 64.56 13.58 -28.57
N LEU A 370 65.78 13.84 -28.10
CA LEU A 370 66.68 14.84 -28.67
C LEU A 370 67.45 14.32 -29.90
N ASP A 371 67.01 13.21 -30.50
CA ASP A 371 67.65 12.50 -31.62
C ASP A 371 69.10 12.07 -31.32
N LEU A 372 69.35 11.64 -30.08
CA LEU A 372 70.55 10.93 -29.64
C LEU A 372 70.28 9.41 -29.76
N GLN A 373 71.21 8.61 -30.29
CA GLN A 373 70.92 7.25 -30.81
C GLN A 373 70.47 6.20 -29.78
N ILE A 374 69.26 5.63 -29.94
CA ILE A 374 68.85 4.30 -29.44
C ILE A 374 67.76 3.68 -30.38
N GLY A 375 67.64 2.34 -30.49
CA GLY A 375 66.99 1.67 -31.64
C GLY A 375 65.72 0.80 -31.44
N LYS A 376 64.71 1.08 -32.31
CA LYS A 376 63.68 0.25 -33.05
C LYS A 376 62.18 0.13 -32.62
N VAL A 377 61.34 -0.13 -33.65
CA VAL A 377 59.88 0.19 -33.93
C VAL A 377 58.89 -1.02 -33.89
N GLN A 378 57.55 -0.77 -33.83
CA GLN A 378 56.39 -1.73 -33.77
C GLN A 378 55.24 -1.54 -34.85
N LYS A 379 54.17 -2.37 -34.87
CA LYS A 379 53.01 -2.46 -35.85
C LYS A 379 51.59 -2.54 -35.19
N GLN A 380 50.49 -2.31 -35.95
CA GLN A 380 49.05 -2.19 -35.52
C GLN A 380 47.98 -3.12 -36.21
N PRO A 381 46.71 -3.21 -35.69
CA PRO A 381 45.59 -4.10 -36.13
C PRO A 381 44.33 -3.41 -36.79
N LEU A 382 43.24 -4.17 -37.04
CA LEU A 382 42.20 -4.00 -38.11
C LEU A 382 40.74 -3.58 -37.70
N GLU A 383 39.92 -3.20 -38.71
CA GLU A 383 38.63 -2.45 -38.63
C GLU A 383 37.29 -3.25 -38.80
N ASN A 384 36.15 -2.57 -38.51
CA ASN A 384 34.72 -2.88 -38.79
C ASN A 384 33.84 -3.55 -37.71
N VAL A 385 34.05 -3.25 -36.43
CA VAL A 385 33.24 -3.80 -35.32
C VAL A 385 31.90 -3.07 -35.07
N LYS A 386 31.72 -1.82 -35.53
CA LYS A 386 30.60 -0.94 -35.08
C LYS A 386 29.22 -1.22 -35.72
N GLU A 387 29.16 -1.84 -36.90
CA GLU A 387 27.93 -1.91 -37.71
C GLU A 387 26.89 -2.95 -37.24
N PHE A 388 27.23 -3.88 -36.35
CA PHE A 388 26.34 -4.99 -35.95
C PHE A 388 25.40 -4.71 -34.78
N THR A 389 25.41 -3.50 -34.21
CA THR A 389 24.88 -3.24 -32.87
C THR A 389 23.37 -2.88 -32.82
N GLU A 390 22.78 -2.41 -33.93
CA GLU A 390 21.44 -1.79 -33.95
C GLU A 390 20.25 -2.76 -34.13
N LEU A 391 20.47 -4.02 -34.49
CA LEU A 391 19.41 -4.98 -34.89
C LEU A 391 18.87 -5.88 -33.75
N LEU A 392 19.25 -5.66 -32.49
CA LEU A 392 18.97 -6.59 -31.39
C LEU A 392 17.78 -6.13 -30.50
N PRO A 393 16.79 -6.98 -30.20
CA PRO A 393 15.65 -6.63 -29.34
C PRO A 393 16.09 -6.37 -27.88
N PRO A 394 15.47 -5.40 -27.17
CA PRO A 394 15.82 -5.11 -25.78
C PRO A 394 15.37 -6.26 -24.87
N ARG A 395 16.29 -6.80 -24.08
CA ARG A 395 16.03 -7.86 -23.11
C ARG A 395 16.27 -7.33 -21.69
N PRO A 396 15.31 -6.60 -21.08
CA PRO A 396 15.49 -6.10 -19.73
C PRO A 396 15.55 -7.28 -18.74
N PRO A 397 16.44 -7.25 -17.74
CA PRO A 397 16.53 -8.31 -16.74
C PRO A 397 15.23 -8.46 -15.92
N VAL A 398 14.74 -9.69 -15.73
CA VAL A 398 13.54 -10.02 -14.91
C VAL A 398 13.80 -11.25 -14.03
N LEU A 399 13.09 -11.37 -12.89
CA LEU A 399 13.17 -12.56 -12.03
C LEU A 399 12.59 -13.81 -12.73
N CYS A 400 13.26 -14.95 -12.57
CA CYS A 400 12.84 -16.25 -13.14
C CYS A 400 11.44 -16.68 -12.67
N ALA A 401 10.78 -17.56 -13.45
CA ALA A 401 9.55 -18.22 -13.02
C ALA A 401 9.81 -19.09 -11.78
N GLY A 402 8.95 -19.00 -10.77
CA GLY A 402 9.11 -19.68 -9.47
C GLY A 402 10.23 -19.17 -8.56
N CYS A 403 10.86 -18.03 -8.88
CA CYS A 403 11.91 -17.48 -8.01
C CYS A 403 11.35 -17.11 -6.61
N PRO A 404 11.97 -17.56 -5.49
CA PRO A 404 11.52 -17.24 -4.13
C PRO A 404 11.62 -15.73 -3.79
N HIS A 405 12.49 -14.99 -4.47
CA HIS A 405 12.55 -13.53 -4.29
C HIS A 405 11.25 -12.85 -4.75
N ARG A 406 10.56 -13.41 -5.74
CA ARG A 406 9.32 -12.83 -6.28
C ARG A 406 8.18 -12.88 -5.25
N SER A 407 8.02 -13.99 -4.54
CA SER A 407 7.03 -14.10 -3.47
C SER A 407 7.39 -13.18 -2.30
N THR A 408 8.67 -13.08 -1.94
CA THR A 408 9.14 -12.15 -0.91
C THR A 408 8.81 -10.69 -1.26
N PHE A 409 9.04 -10.25 -2.50
CA PHE A 409 8.62 -8.91 -2.96
C PHE A 409 7.11 -8.72 -2.98
N TYR A 410 6.36 -9.75 -3.37
CA TYR A 410 4.90 -9.70 -3.34
C TYR A 410 4.37 -9.57 -1.90
N LEU A 411 4.95 -10.28 -0.93
CA LEU A 411 4.65 -10.12 0.49
C LEU A 411 4.97 -8.72 0.99
N LEU A 412 6.14 -8.18 0.62
CA LEU A 412 6.47 -6.78 0.92
C LEU A 412 5.45 -5.81 0.33
N LYS A 413 4.91 -6.09 -0.87
CA LYS A 413 3.86 -5.26 -1.49
C LYS A 413 2.52 -5.33 -0.75
N LEU A 414 2.21 -6.46 -0.12
CA LEU A 414 1.01 -6.64 0.71
C LEU A 414 1.15 -5.97 2.08
N VAL A 415 2.34 -6.02 2.69
CA VAL A 415 2.66 -5.39 3.99
C VAL A 415 2.90 -3.88 3.84
N ILE A 416 3.48 -3.47 2.71
CA ILE A 416 3.87 -2.09 2.39
C ILE A 416 3.25 -1.69 1.03
N PRO A 417 1.92 -1.45 0.96
CA PRO A 417 1.28 -1.00 -0.27
C PRO A 417 1.87 0.34 -0.70
N ARG A 418 2.47 0.39 -1.90
CA ARG A 418 3.23 1.56 -2.36
C ARG A 418 2.37 2.78 -2.67
N GLU A 419 1.07 2.60 -2.90
CA GLU A 419 0.12 3.70 -3.13
C GLU A 419 -0.26 4.44 -1.83
N GLU A 420 -0.02 3.80 -0.67
CA GLU A 420 -0.45 4.28 0.65
C GLU A 420 0.70 4.51 1.64
N SER A 421 1.93 4.09 1.29
CA SER A 421 3.06 4.05 2.22
C SER A 421 4.16 5.05 1.87
N GLU A 422 4.58 5.83 2.86
CA GLU A 422 5.75 6.72 2.77
C GLU A 422 7.09 6.01 3.07
N LEU A 423 7.08 4.71 3.39
CA LEU A 423 8.27 3.94 3.75
C LEU A 423 9.28 3.87 2.59
N ILE A 424 10.57 3.88 2.95
CA ILE A 424 11.68 3.86 1.99
C ILE A 424 12.32 2.47 1.99
N LEU A 425 12.42 1.87 0.80
CA LEU A 425 12.98 0.52 0.60
C LEU A 425 14.33 0.62 -0.13
N CYS A 426 15.41 0.38 0.63
CA CYS A 426 16.78 0.39 0.17
C CYS A 426 17.18 -1.02 -0.31
N GLY A 427 17.36 -1.18 -1.61
CA GLY A 427 17.85 -2.40 -2.24
C GLY A 427 19.37 -2.42 -2.39
N ASP A 428 19.86 -3.58 -2.83
CA ASP A 428 21.28 -3.89 -3.02
C ASP A 428 21.50 -4.52 -4.41
N ILE A 429 22.76 -4.77 -4.79
CA ILE A 429 23.11 -5.36 -6.08
C ILE A 429 22.91 -6.88 -6.07
N GLY A 430 22.15 -7.39 -7.04
CA GLY A 430 21.90 -8.83 -7.22
C GLY A 430 20.54 -9.10 -7.87
N CYS A 431 20.08 -10.37 -7.84
CA CYS A 431 18.77 -10.76 -8.40
C CYS A 431 17.63 -9.92 -7.80
N PHE A 432 17.73 -9.60 -6.52
CA PHE A 432 16.72 -8.85 -5.79
C PHE A 432 16.69 -7.37 -6.21
N GLY A 433 17.77 -6.80 -6.78
CA GLY A 433 17.75 -5.48 -7.41
C GLY A 433 16.75 -5.36 -8.59
N LEU A 434 16.35 -6.49 -9.19
CA LEU A 434 15.29 -6.53 -10.21
C LEU A 434 13.90 -6.20 -9.67
N GLY A 435 13.71 -6.23 -8.33
CA GLY A 435 12.48 -5.78 -7.67
C GLY A 435 12.18 -4.28 -7.87
N ALA A 436 13.15 -3.50 -8.36
CA ALA A 436 12.98 -2.10 -8.76
C ALA A 436 12.11 -1.91 -10.01
N LEU A 437 11.96 -2.94 -10.84
CA LEU A 437 11.27 -2.88 -12.12
C LEU A 437 9.78 -3.28 -12.01
N PRO A 438 8.90 -2.83 -12.92
CA PRO A 438 7.52 -3.33 -13.01
C PRO A 438 7.49 -4.85 -13.20
N PRO A 439 6.49 -5.57 -12.63
CA PRO A 439 5.34 -5.07 -11.87
C PRO A 439 5.56 -4.94 -10.34
N LEU A 440 6.75 -5.29 -9.83
CA LEU A 440 7.03 -5.28 -8.39
C LEU A 440 7.17 -3.84 -7.85
N LYS A 441 8.08 -3.04 -8.44
CA LYS A 441 8.33 -1.63 -8.04
C LYS A 441 8.53 -1.43 -6.52
N MET A 442 9.33 -2.29 -5.89
CA MET A 442 9.51 -2.33 -4.42
C MET A 442 10.87 -1.78 -3.96
N ILE A 443 11.60 -1.03 -4.79
CA ILE A 443 12.93 -0.52 -4.43
C ILE A 443 13.03 0.95 -4.79
N ASP A 444 13.48 1.76 -3.83
CA ASP A 444 13.66 3.20 -3.94
C ASP A 444 15.12 3.60 -4.22
N THR A 445 16.09 2.79 -3.75
CA THR A 445 17.52 3.06 -3.98
C THR A 445 18.34 1.76 -4.08
N ILE A 446 19.36 1.74 -4.93
CA ILE A 446 20.37 0.68 -5.07
C ILE A 446 21.69 1.34 -5.44
N ASN A 447 22.76 1.11 -4.67
CA ASN A 447 24.07 1.72 -4.93
C ASN A 447 25.14 0.66 -5.25
N HIS A 448 25.59 -0.10 -4.25
CA HIS A 448 26.60 -1.16 -4.38
C HIS A 448 26.44 -2.24 -3.29
N MET A 449 27.25 -3.30 -3.36
CA MET A 449 27.14 -4.50 -2.52
C MET A 449 27.23 -4.20 -1.02
N GLY A 450 26.16 -4.47 -0.29
CA GLY A 450 26.04 -4.38 1.18
C GLY A 450 25.56 -3.03 1.70
N MET A 451 25.41 -2.04 0.83
CA MET A 451 25.02 -0.68 1.23
C MET A 451 23.54 -0.57 1.59
N SER A 452 22.67 -1.51 1.18
CA SER A 452 21.24 -1.45 1.50
C SER A 452 20.96 -1.20 2.99
N ILE A 453 21.75 -1.82 3.87
CA ILE A 453 21.61 -1.73 5.33
C ILE A 453 22.11 -0.37 5.85
N SER A 454 23.26 0.13 5.42
CA SER A 454 23.82 1.43 5.83
C SER A 454 23.06 2.61 5.21
N MET A 455 22.53 2.44 4.00
CA MET A 455 21.60 3.37 3.36
C MET A 455 20.33 3.53 4.19
N ALA A 456 19.71 2.42 4.60
CA ALA A 456 18.54 2.43 5.46
C ALA A 456 18.84 3.12 6.80
N GLN A 457 19.99 2.83 7.43
CA GLN A 457 20.43 3.49 8.67
C GLN A 457 20.55 5.01 8.50
N GLY A 458 21.31 5.46 7.50
CA GLY A 458 21.56 6.88 7.30
C GLY A 458 20.31 7.66 6.91
N LEU A 459 19.40 7.07 6.11
CA LEU A 459 18.11 7.69 5.79
C LEU A 459 17.17 7.73 7.00
N SER A 460 17.13 6.68 7.82
CA SER A 460 16.35 6.67 9.06
C SER A 460 16.78 7.80 9.99
N GLU A 461 18.09 8.01 10.14
CA GLU A 461 18.63 9.10 10.96
C GLU A 461 18.37 10.48 10.32
N ALA A 462 18.64 10.66 9.02
CA ALA A 462 18.48 11.94 8.33
C ALA A 462 17.03 12.48 8.38
N LEU A 463 16.05 11.57 8.37
CA LEU A 463 14.63 11.86 8.38
C LEU A 463 14.03 11.95 9.80
N THR A 464 14.78 11.54 10.82
CA THR A 464 14.34 11.66 12.22
C THR A 464 14.38 13.13 12.64
N ARG A 465 13.25 13.66 13.15
CA ARG A 465 13.16 15.01 13.71
C ARG A 465 13.44 14.99 15.20
N TYR A 466 14.38 15.83 15.64
CA TYR A 466 14.67 16.09 17.05
C TYR A 466 14.09 17.45 17.47
N GLU A 467 13.27 17.47 18.52
CA GLU A 467 12.91 18.67 19.29
C GLU A 467 13.50 18.57 20.70
N ASN A 468 14.27 19.58 21.13
CA ASN A 468 14.93 19.61 22.44
C ASN A 468 15.74 18.33 22.77
N SER A 469 16.26 17.68 21.73
CA SER A 469 16.97 16.39 21.76
C SER A 469 16.23 15.26 22.46
N LYS A 470 14.90 15.30 22.38
CA LYS A 470 14.06 14.11 22.47
C LYS A 470 13.60 13.75 21.07
N ILE A 471 13.55 12.45 20.80
CA ILE A 471 12.76 11.92 19.68
C ILE A 471 11.30 12.25 20.01
N ILE A 472 10.59 12.92 19.10
CA ILE A 472 9.15 13.13 19.26
C ILE A 472 8.47 11.79 19.01
N ASP A 473 8.08 11.09 20.07
CA ASP A 473 7.08 10.03 20.00
C ASP A 473 5.70 10.66 20.07
N VAL A 474 4.98 10.70 18.94
CA VAL A 474 3.63 11.28 18.81
C VAL A 474 2.55 10.30 19.30
N ASP A 475 2.79 9.55 20.38
CA ASP A 475 1.86 8.50 20.83
C ASP A 475 1.09 8.85 22.12
N GLN A 476 1.03 10.13 22.54
CA GLN A 476 0.30 10.49 23.76
C GLN A 476 -0.80 11.55 23.67
N ASP A 477 -0.95 12.32 22.59
CA ASP A 477 -2.04 13.31 22.52
C ASP A 477 -2.87 13.21 21.23
N ASN A 478 -4.14 12.82 21.42
CA ASN A 478 -5.25 12.73 20.46
C ASN A 478 -5.69 14.11 19.91
N ASN A 479 -4.77 14.98 19.50
CA ASN A 479 -5.13 16.27 18.89
C ASN A 479 -4.94 16.26 17.37
N GLN A 480 -6.09 16.31 16.67
CA GLN A 480 -6.32 16.27 15.22
C GLN A 480 -5.66 17.39 14.38
N HIS A 481 -4.65 18.11 14.86
CA HIS A 481 -4.07 19.26 14.15
C HIS A 481 -2.53 19.29 14.04
N CYS A 482 -1.82 18.20 14.35
CA CYS A 482 -0.38 18.11 14.07
C CYS A 482 -0.11 17.25 12.81
N ASN A 483 0.12 17.89 11.66
CA ASN A 483 0.62 17.26 10.43
C ASN A 483 2.13 16.90 10.53
N SER A 484 2.56 16.21 11.59
CA SER A 484 3.97 15.78 11.76
C SER A 484 4.12 14.27 11.54
N PRO A 485 4.95 13.80 10.58
CA PRO A 485 5.12 12.37 10.32
C PRO A 485 5.86 11.66 11.46
N LYS A 486 5.40 10.45 11.80
CA LYS A 486 6.07 9.48 12.71
C LYS A 486 7.55 9.28 12.28
N PRO A 487 8.47 8.91 13.19
CA PRO A 487 9.82 8.50 12.78
C PRO A 487 9.74 7.34 11.78
N LEU A 488 10.15 7.60 10.54
CA LEU A 488 10.03 6.65 9.42
C LEU A 488 11.01 5.49 9.63
N LYS A 489 10.46 4.30 9.90
CA LYS A 489 11.22 3.05 9.81
C LYS A 489 11.63 2.83 8.34
N THR A 490 12.89 2.57 8.07
CA THR A 490 13.37 2.27 6.70
C THR A 490 13.61 0.77 6.55
N VAL A 491 13.56 0.27 5.30
CA VAL A 491 13.68 -1.17 5.01
C VAL A 491 14.90 -1.41 4.13
N ALA A 492 15.81 -2.28 4.56
CA ALA A 492 16.95 -2.75 3.79
C ALA A 492 16.68 -4.12 3.18
N LEU A 493 17.00 -4.32 1.90
CA LEU A 493 16.79 -5.55 1.15
C LEU A 493 18.14 -6.06 0.63
N VAL A 494 18.59 -7.21 1.12
CA VAL A 494 19.94 -7.73 0.85
C VAL A 494 19.89 -9.23 0.53
N GLY A 495 20.71 -9.72 -0.40
CA GLY A 495 20.89 -11.15 -0.64
C GLY A 495 21.84 -11.80 0.36
N ASP A 496 21.69 -13.09 0.62
CA ASP A 496 22.59 -13.90 1.47
C ASP A 496 24.08 -13.79 1.11
N GLY A 497 24.45 -13.87 -0.17
CA GLY A 497 25.82 -13.71 -0.63
C GLY A 497 26.38 -12.31 -0.30
N THR A 498 25.58 -11.28 -0.56
CA THR A 498 25.93 -9.88 -0.27
C THR A 498 25.97 -9.60 1.24
N PHE A 499 25.13 -10.27 2.02
CA PHE A 499 25.14 -10.22 3.47
C PHE A 499 26.47 -10.70 4.03
N PHE A 500 26.99 -11.85 3.57
CA PHE A 500 28.31 -12.33 3.99
C PHE A 500 29.50 -11.53 3.41
N HIS A 501 29.31 -10.85 2.28
CA HIS A 501 30.36 -10.03 1.65
C HIS A 501 30.67 -8.76 2.45
N SER A 502 29.65 -7.92 2.67
CA SER A 502 29.80 -6.61 3.35
C SER A 502 28.61 -6.24 4.24
N GLY A 503 27.45 -6.86 4.04
CA GLY A 503 26.23 -6.55 4.80
C GLY A 503 26.35 -6.85 6.30
N LEU A 504 27.14 -7.85 6.70
CA LEU A 504 27.36 -8.19 8.11
C LEU A 504 27.98 -7.02 8.88
N ALA A 505 29.00 -6.37 8.30
CA ALA A 505 29.62 -5.19 8.91
C ALA A 505 28.59 -4.05 9.04
N SER A 506 27.83 -3.77 7.98
CA SER A 506 26.77 -2.74 8.01
C SER A 506 25.72 -3.04 9.09
N LEU A 507 25.37 -4.30 9.32
CA LEU A 507 24.42 -4.71 10.36
C LEU A 507 25.01 -4.60 11.77
N VAL A 508 26.28 -4.90 11.97
CA VAL A 508 26.98 -4.65 13.25
C VAL A 508 26.94 -3.16 13.59
N ASN A 509 27.16 -2.27 12.61
CA ASN A 509 27.01 -0.83 12.82
C ASN A 509 25.58 -0.47 13.22
N ALA A 510 24.58 -1.06 12.56
CA ALA A 510 23.17 -0.81 12.90
C ALA A 510 22.88 -1.14 14.37
N VAL A 511 23.37 -2.30 14.85
CA VAL A 511 23.24 -2.75 16.25
C VAL A 511 23.93 -1.76 17.19
N TYR A 512 25.17 -1.38 16.86
CA TYR A 512 25.94 -0.41 17.62
C TYR A 512 25.21 0.95 17.75
N THR A 513 24.60 1.45 16.66
CA THR A 513 23.89 2.75 16.65
C THR A 513 22.41 2.65 17.01
N ARG A 514 21.89 1.45 17.34
CA ARG A 514 20.47 1.18 17.65
C ARG A 514 19.50 1.69 16.56
N ALA A 515 19.85 1.47 15.30
CA ALA A 515 19.08 2.00 14.17
C ALA A 515 17.63 1.46 14.13
N ASN A 516 16.66 2.30 13.71
CA ASN A 516 15.27 1.88 13.56
C ASN A 516 14.96 1.40 12.14
N ILE A 517 15.40 0.18 11.81
CA ILE A 517 15.32 -0.39 10.46
C ILE A 517 14.78 -1.82 10.45
N LEU A 518 14.17 -2.22 9.34
CA LEU A 518 13.89 -3.62 9.00
C LEU A 518 14.91 -4.10 7.96
N VAL A 519 15.61 -5.20 8.22
CA VAL A 519 16.45 -5.86 7.21
C VAL A 519 15.76 -7.12 6.71
N VAL A 520 15.60 -7.26 5.40
CA VAL A 520 15.08 -8.46 4.75
C VAL A 520 16.22 -9.13 3.99
N ILE A 521 16.60 -10.32 4.45
CA ILE A 521 17.65 -11.13 3.84
C ILE A 521 16.99 -12.15 2.90
N PHE A 522 17.32 -12.06 1.62
CA PHE A 522 16.90 -12.99 0.58
C PHE A 522 17.93 -14.14 0.53
N ASP A 523 17.62 -15.26 1.18
CA ASP A 523 18.49 -16.45 1.25
C ASP A 523 18.02 -17.48 0.21
N ASN A 524 18.67 -17.45 -0.96
CA ASN A 524 18.42 -18.40 -2.05
C ASN A 524 19.42 -19.54 -2.11
N ARG A 525 20.30 -19.64 -1.10
CA ARG A 525 21.32 -20.68 -0.94
C ARG A 525 22.39 -20.68 -2.04
N THR A 526 22.54 -19.61 -2.83
CA THR A 526 23.53 -19.55 -3.92
C THR A 526 23.74 -18.16 -4.51
N ILE A 527 24.96 -17.86 -4.98
CA ILE A 527 25.22 -16.64 -5.75
C ILE A 527 24.70 -16.82 -7.20
N ALA A 528 23.40 -16.59 -7.38
CA ALA A 528 22.67 -17.03 -8.58
C ALA A 528 23.09 -16.31 -9.88
N MET A 529 23.23 -14.97 -9.87
CA MET A 529 23.52 -14.20 -11.11
C MET A 529 24.87 -14.50 -11.74
N THR A 530 25.87 -14.88 -10.94
CA THR A 530 27.26 -15.02 -11.40
C THR A 530 27.65 -16.44 -11.73
N GLY A 531 26.72 -17.42 -11.64
CA GLY A 531 27.00 -18.82 -11.99
C GLY A 531 26.79 -19.84 -10.87
N ARG A 532 25.96 -19.53 -9.85
CA ARG A 532 25.54 -20.46 -8.79
C ARG A 532 26.67 -20.93 -7.87
N GLN A 533 27.60 -20.03 -7.55
CA GLN A 533 28.68 -20.31 -6.61
C GLN A 533 28.15 -20.52 -5.18
N SER A 534 28.84 -21.35 -4.42
CA SER A 534 28.63 -21.49 -2.98
C SER A 534 29.19 -20.27 -2.23
N HIS A 535 28.69 -20.05 -1.01
CA HIS A 535 29.09 -18.99 -0.09
C HIS A 535 28.98 -19.53 1.35
N PRO A 536 29.45 -18.80 2.38
CA PRO A 536 29.48 -19.31 3.76
C PRO A 536 28.14 -19.81 4.33
N GLY A 537 27.02 -19.28 3.83
CA GLY A 537 25.67 -19.71 4.22
C GLY A 537 25.19 -20.99 3.55
N ALA A 538 25.77 -21.40 2.42
CA ALA A 538 25.29 -22.51 1.59
C ALA A 538 26.42 -23.45 1.15
N SER A 539 27.12 -24.02 2.12
CA SER A 539 28.25 -24.93 1.93
C SER A 539 27.95 -26.40 2.25
N GLN A 540 26.67 -26.77 2.48
CA GLN A 540 26.23 -28.13 2.87
C GLN A 540 26.80 -29.28 2.01
N ASN A 541 27.08 -29.03 0.73
CA ASN A 541 27.60 -30.02 -0.21
C ASN A 541 29.13 -29.94 -0.39
N LEU A 542 29.83 -29.14 0.42
CA LEU A 542 31.28 -28.91 0.33
C LEU A 542 31.97 -29.34 1.63
N PRO A 543 32.48 -30.58 1.73
CA PRO A 543 33.03 -31.14 2.97
C PRO A 543 34.27 -30.40 3.52
N LYS A 544 34.85 -29.48 2.76
CA LYS A 544 35.98 -28.64 3.19
C LYS A 544 35.56 -27.44 4.05
N TYR A 545 34.29 -27.01 3.99
CA TYR A 545 33.84 -25.76 4.60
C TYR A 545 32.75 -26.00 5.63
N ASN A 546 32.81 -25.27 6.74
CA ASN A 546 31.71 -25.21 7.70
C ASN A 546 30.65 -24.21 7.19
N GLN A 547 29.39 -24.55 7.40
CA GLN A 547 28.27 -23.66 7.08
C GLN A 547 27.97 -22.73 8.25
N ILE A 548 27.69 -21.46 7.95
CA ILE A 548 27.28 -20.45 8.93
C ILE A 548 25.79 -20.16 8.73
N GLU A 549 24.96 -20.56 9.70
CA GLU A 549 23.54 -20.22 9.70
C GLU A 549 23.34 -18.73 10.06
N ILE A 550 22.54 -18.03 9.26
CA ILE A 550 22.30 -16.58 9.43
C ILE A 550 21.50 -16.32 10.72
N ALA A 551 20.39 -17.01 10.97
CA ALA A 551 19.54 -16.70 12.13
C ALA A 551 20.25 -16.81 13.49
N PRO A 552 21.02 -17.87 13.80
CA PRO A 552 21.81 -17.95 15.03
C PRO A 552 22.89 -16.87 15.12
N LEU A 553 23.58 -16.56 14.02
CA LEU A 553 24.57 -15.49 13.96
C LEU A 553 23.95 -14.14 14.36
N LEU A 554 22.78 -13.81 13.78
CA LEU A 554 22.07 -12.56 14.06
C LEU A 554 21.58 -12.43 15.51
N ARG A 555 21.08 -13.53 16.09
CA ARG A 555 20.72 -13.55 17.52
C ARG A 555 21.95 -13.36 18.40
N GLY A 556 23.09 -13.94 18.02
CA GLY A 556 24.37 -13.77 18.70
C GLY A 556 24.90 -12.32 18.67
N LEU A 557 24.52 -11.53 17.67
CA LEU A 557 24.82 -10.09 17.62
C LEU A 557 23.95 -9.23 18.54
N GLY A 558 22.91 -9.80 19.17
CA GLY A 558 22.01 -9.08 20.07
C GLY A 558 20.75 -8.53 19.41
N ILE A 559 20.37 -9.03 18.23
CA ILE A 559 19.12 -8.62 17.55
C ILE A 559 17.93 -9.36 18.18
N GLU A 560 16.97 -8.61 18.73
CA GLU A 560 15.82 -9.16 19.46
C GLU A 560 14.83 -9.87 18.53
N VAL A 561 14.55 -9.30 17.36
CA VAL A 561 13.57 -9.82 16.40
C VAL A 561 14.30 -10.37 15.17
N VAL A 562 14.44 -11.71 15.14
CA VAL A 562 14.99 -12.47 14.01
C VAL A 562 13.99 -13.55 13.60
N GLU A 563 13.28 -13.30 12.50
CA GLU A 563 12.29 -14.22 11.94
C GLU A 563 12.84 -14.90 10.68
N GLU A 564 12.57 -16.18 10.51
CA GLU A 564 12.91 -16.95 9.29
C GLU A 564 11.63 -17.56 8.74
N PHE A 565 11.39 -17.46 7.43
CA PHE A 565 10.21 -18.01 6.78
C PHE A 565 10.52 -18.57 5.40
N ASP A 566 9.68 -19.51 4.96
CA ASP A 566 9.70 -20.04 3.60
C ASP A 566 8.94 -19.07 2.66
N PRO A 567 9.58 -18.49 1.63
CA PRO A 567 8.93 -17.66 0.62
C PRO A 567 7.74 -18.30 -0.10
N PHE A 568 7.58 -19.63 -0.06
CA PHE A 568 6.44 -20.35 -0.61
C PHE A 568 5.25 -20.43 0.35
N ASN A 569 5.43 -20.08 1.63
CA ASN A 569 4.35 -19.94 2.61
C ASN A 569 3.99 -18.47 2.83
N LEU A 570 3.09 -17.94 1.99
CA LEU A 570 2.71 -16.53 2.02
C LEU A 570 2.08 -16.09 3.36
N ARG A 571 1.30 -16.97 4.01
CA ARG A 571 0.63 -16.64 5.27
C ARG A 571 1.62 -16.46 6.43
N ASP A 572 2.55 -17.40 6.59
CA ASP A 572 3.62 -17.31 7.60
C ASP A 572 4.55 -16.11 7.32
N GLY A 573 4.97 -15.94 6.06
CA GLY A 573 5.82 -14.82 5.65
C GLY A 573 5.18 -13.45 5.90
N PHE A 574 3.89 -13.31 5.60
CA PHE A 574 3.14 -12.07 5.86
C PHE A 574 3.06 -11.76 7.37
N ALA A 575 2.75 -12.76 8.20
CA ALA A 575 2.68 -12.59 9.66
C ALA A 575 4.02 -12.16 10.27
N LYS A 576 5.12 -12.82 9.87
CA LYS A 576 6.48 -12.51 10.36
C LYS A 576 6.98 -11.16 9.88
N LEU A 577 6.73 -10.79 8.61
CA LEU A 577 7.05 -9.46 8.10
C LEU A 577 6.28 -8.36 8.83
N ASN A 578 4.97 -8.54 9.09
CA ASN A 578 4.18 -7.58 9.86
C ASN A 578 4.70 -7.42 11.29
N LYS A 579 4.98 -8.53 11.98
CA LYS A 579 5.57 -8.51 13.34
C LYS A 579 6.90 -7.75 13.35
N ALA A 580 7.79 -8.05 12.40
CA ALA A 580 9.07 -7.38 12.29
C ALA A 580 8.90 -5.88 11.96
N MET A 581 7.97 -5.51 11.09
CA MET A 581 7.68 -4.11 10.75
C MET A 581 7.26 -3.29 11.97
N GLN A 582 6.42 -3.86 12.84
CA GLN A 582 5.91 -3.19 14.06
C GLN A 582 6.96 -3.01 15.16
N HIS A 583 8.05 -3.77 15.15
CA HIS A 583 9.10 -3.64 16.15
C HIS A 583 9.85 -2.30 16.03
N ARG A 584 10.07 -1.60 17.14
CA ARG A 584 10.89 -0.39 17.18
C ARG A 584 12.34 -0.75 17.45
N GLY A 585 13.24 -0.30 16.58
CA GLY A 585 14.64 -0.72 16.57
C GLY A 585 14.93 -1.67 15.40
N ILE A 586 15.94 -2.51 15.55
CA ILE A 586 16.41 -3.38 14.48
C ILE A 586 15.63 -4.69 14.50
N SER A 587 15.00 -5.00 13.38
CA SER A 587 14.36 -6.29 13.14
C SER A 587 14.90 -6.89 11.86
N VAL A 588 15.11 -8.21 11.84
CA VAL A 588 15.57 -8.93 10.65
C VAL A 588 14.61 -10.05 10.29
N VAL A 589 14.31 -10.16 9.00
CA VAL A 589 13.52 -11.25 8.42
C VAL A 589 14.35 -11.95 7.36
N ILE A 590 14.45 -13.27 7.43
CA ILE A 590 15.19 -14.12 6.50
C ILE A 590 14.18 -14.90 5.68
N ALA A 591 14.13 -14.62 4.38
CA ALA A 591 13.29 -15.31 3.41
C ALA A 591 14.13 -16.42 2.76
N LYS A 592 14.00 -17.66 3.26
CA LYS A 592 14.92 -18.77 2.98
C LYS A 592 14.28 -19.86 2.12
N ALA A 593 14.70 -19.98 0.87
CA ALA A 593 14.36 -21.11 0.00
C ALA A 593 15.35 -21.23 -1.17
N PRO A 594 15.74 -22.45 -1.60
CA PRO A 594 16.72 -22.61 -2.65
C PRO A 594 16.30 -21.97 -3.98
N CYS A 595 17.27 -21.45 -4.71
CA CYS A 595 17.08 -20.98 -6.08
C CYS A 595 16.51 -22.10 -6.97
N VAL A 596 15.61 -21.74 -7.91
CA VAL A 596 14.93 -22.68 -8.83
C VAL A 596 15.85 -23.56 -9.67
N PHE A 597 17.13 -23.19 -9.76
CA PHE A 597 18.13 -23.92 -10.52
C PHE A 597 19.00 -24.87 -9.68
N LEU A 598 18.74 -24.95 -8.37
CA LEU A 598 19.41 -25.88 -7.47
C LEU A 598 18.63 -27.21 -7.39
N PRO A 599 19.30 -28.37 -7.30
CA PRO A 599 18.64 -29.67 -7.13
C PRO A 599 17.67 -29.69 -5.95
N GLU A 600 18.05 -29.06 -4.83
CA GLU A 600 17.25 -28.99 -3.61
C GLU A 600 15.87 -28.34 -3.82
N PHE A 601 15.73 -27.47 -4.83
CA PHE A 601 14.43 -26.89 -5.18
C PHE A 601 13.45 -27.94 -5.71
N ILE A 602 13.93 -28.88 -6.52
CA ILE A 602 13.13 -29.96 -7.13
C ILE A 602 12.63 -30.90 -6.02
N ASP A 603 13.48 -31.21 -5.05
CA ASP A 603 13.14 -32.09 -3.93
C ASP A 603 12.04 -31.50 -3.03
N LEU A 604 12.00 -30.16 -2.88
CA LEU A 604 10.98 -29.46 -2.09
C LEU A 604 9.64 -29.29 -2.83
N HIS A 605 9.63 -29.36 -4.17
CA HIS A 605 8.44 -29.15 -5.00
C HIS A 605 8.21 -30.30 -6.00
N PRO A 606 7.97 -31.54 -5.54
CA PRO A 606 7.87 -32.72 -6.40
C PRO A 606 6.55 -32.80 -7.21
N VAL A 607 5.78 -31.72 -7.31
CA VAL A 607 4.41 -31.74 -7.84
C VAL A 607 4.42 -31.91 -9.35
N LYS A 608 3.99 -33.09 -9.82
CA LYS A 608 3.81 -33.41 -11.25
C LYS A 608 2.47 -32.96 -11.85
N LYS A 609 1.67 -32.19 -11.10
CA LYS A 609 0.34 -31.73 -11.54
C LYS A 609 0.47 -30.42 -12.31
N LYS A 610 -0.28 -30.28 -13.39
CA LYS A 610 -0.39 -29.03 -14.14
C LYS A 610 -1.15 -27.99 -13.29
N ILE A 611 -0.74 -26.73 -13.37
CA ILE A 611 -1.49 -25.59 -12.82
C ILE A 611 -2.31 -25.01 -13.97
N ILE A 612 -3.61 -24.79 -13.74
CA ILE A 612 -4.48 -24.17 -14.74
C ILE A 612 -5.19 -22.95 -14.15
N VAL A 613 -5.57 -22.05 -15.04
CA VAL A 613 -6.53 -20.98 -14.75
C VAL A 613 -7.89 -21.47 -15.23
N GLU A 614 -8.87 -21.59 -14.33
CA GLU A 614 -10.19 -22.08 -14.71
C GLU A 614 -10.91 -21.04 -15.57
N GLU A 615 -11.03 -21.32 -16.88
CA GLU A 615 -11.57 -20.35 -17.83
C GLU A 615 -13.09 -20.13 -17.67
N SER A 616 -13.82 -21.11 -17.11
CA SER A 616 -15.24 -21.03 -16.73
C SER A 616 -15.47 -20.05 -15.57
N LEU A 617 -14.55 -20.02 -14.61
CA LEU A 617 -14.50 -18.99 -13.56
C LEU A 617 -13.97 -17.65 -14.09
N CYS A 618 -13.39 -17.60 -15.30
CA CYS A 618 -12.89 -16.37 -15.91
C CYS A 618 -13.99 -15.57 -16.63
N ASN A 619 -15.10 -15.36 -15.92
CA ASN A 619 -16.29 -14.65 -16.36
C ASN A 619 -16.67 -13.55 -15.37
N THR A 620 -17.66 -12.74 -15.74
CA THR A 620 -18.21 -11.69 -14.89
C THR A 620 -18.81 -12.25 -13.59
N CYS A 621 -19.20 -11.37 -12.65
CA CYS A 621 -19.68 -11.78 -11.33
C CYS A 621 -20.76 -12.86 -11.42
N ALA A 622 -20.69 -13.91 -10.59
CA ALA A 622 -21.64 -15.04 -10.56
C ALA A 622 -23.11 -14.64 -10.26
N ASN A 623 -23.38 -13.35 -10.02
CA ASN A 623 -24.73 -12.81 -9.82
C ASN A 623 -25.52 -12.57 -11.12
N HIS A 624 -24.92 -12.78 -12.30
CA HIS A 624 -25.63 -12.61 -13.57
C HIS A 624 -25.20 -13.64 -14.63
N ASP A 625 -26.18 -14.20 -15.32
CA ASP A 625 -25.97 -15.17 -16.41
C ASP A 625 -25.54 -14.50 -17.74
N ASP A 626 -25.64 -13.16 -17.84
CA ASP A 626 -25.43 -12.40 -19.08
C ASP A 626 -24.31 -11.35 -18.95
N GLU A 627 -23.30 -11.38 -19.82
CA GLU A 627 -22.15 -10.46 -19.84
C GLU A 627 -22.51 -8.98 -20.11
N ALA A 628 -23.70 -8.68 -20.63
CA ALA A 628 -24.19 -7.33 -20.94
C ALA A 628 -24.84 -6.61 -19.74
N ILE A 629 -25.16 -7.33 -18.66
CA ILE A 629 -25.78 -6.73 -17.47
C ILE A 629 -24.70 -6.03 -16.63
N VAL A 630 -24.85 -4.71 -16.48
CA VAL A 630 -23.91 -3.87 -15.73
C VAL A 630 -24.10 -4.13 -14.23
N CYS A 631 -23.21 -4.93 -13.63
CA CYS A 631 -22.98 -4.92 -12.18
C CYS A 631 -22.60 -3.50 -11.74
N SER A 632 -22.84 -3.13 -10.47
CA SER A 632 -22.54 -1.88 -9.74
C SER A 632 -21.10 -1.29 -9.83
N ARG A 633 -20.35 -1.57 -10.90
CA ARG A 633 -18.93 -1.28 -11.18
C ARG A 633 -18.56 0.19 -11.16
N CYS A 634 -19.52 1.12 -11.17
CA CYS A 634 -19.20 2.54 -10.97
C CYS A 634 -18.53 2.79 -9.61
N TYR A 635 -18.75 1.91 -8.62
CA TYR A 635 -18.30 2.08 -7.23
C TYR A 635 -17.62 0.83 -6.65
N SER A 636 -16.84 0.06 -7.42
CA SER A 636 -16.03 -1.03 -6.83
C SER A 636 -14.67 -0.53 -6.38
N SER A 637 -14.22 -0.90 -5.18
CA SER A 637 -12.84 -0.69 -4.76
C SER A 637 -11.86 -1.30 -5.76
N ARG A 638 -10.89 -0.50 -6.22
CA ARG A 638 -9.97 -0.87 -7.32
C ARG A 638 -8.80 -1.74 -6.87
N SER A 639 -8.59 -1.94 -5.56
CA SER A 639 -7.38 -2.59 -5.05
C SER A 639 -7.55 -4.11 -4.93
N ASN A 640 -6.96 -4.83 -5.88
CA ASN A 640 -6.81 -6.28 -5.77
C ASN A 640 -5.89 -6.70 -4.62
N LEU A 641 -5.05 -5.78 -4.11
CA LEU A 641 -4.10 -6.04 -3.03
C LEU A 641 -4.82 -6.29 -1.70
N SER A 642 -5.87 -5.54 -1.37
CA SER A 642 -6.56 -5.74 -0.09
C SER A 642 -7.40 -7.00 -0.08
N ARG A 643 -7.93 -7.41 -1.24
CA ARG A 643 -8.57 -8.74 -1.38
C ARG A 643 -7.57 -9.88 -1.19
N ALA A 644 -6.37 -9.74 -1.77
CA ALA A 644 -5.30 -10.70 -1.54
C ALA A 644 -4.83 -10.71 -0.06
N ARG A 645 -4.84 -9.55 0.61
CA ARG A 645 -4.54 -9.42 2.04
C ARG A 645 -5.60 -10.10 2.92
N ALA A 646 -6.88 -9.85 2.64
CA ALA A 646 -8.00 -10.47 3.37
C ALA A 646 -7.94 -12.00 3.27
N LYS A 647 -7.61 -12.55 2.09
CA LYS A 647 -7.38 -14.00 1.93
C LYS A 647 -6.30 -14.55 2.88
N LEU A 648 -5.23 -13.80 3.13
CA LEU A 648 -4.16 -14.23 4.06
C LEU A 648 -4.62 -14.21 5.52
N PHE A 649 -5.38 -13.18 5.92
CA PHE A 649 -5.91 -13.03 7.28
C PHE A 649 -7.10 -13.94 7.58
N ALA A 650 -7.85 -14.36 6.56
CA ALA A 650 -9.13 -15.00 6.76
C ALA A 650 -9.05 -16.32 7.53
N GLU A 651 -9.80 -16.38 8.62
CA GLU A 651 -10.13 -17.61 9.35
C GLU A 651 -11.22 -18.38 8.60
N VAL A 652 -12.11 -17.65 7.92
CA VAL A 652 -13.25 -18.21 7.18
C VAL A 652 -13.26 -17.66 5.75
N SER A 653 -13.18 -18.57 4.76
CA SER A 653 -13.33 -18.24 3.35
C SER A 653 -14.72 -18.65 2.85
N ILE A 654 -15.43 -17.72 2.23
CA ILE A 654 -16.82 -17.89 1.79
C ILE A 654 -16.89 -17.63 0.28
N PRO A 655 -17.33 -18.61 -0.54
CA PRO A 655 -17.68 -18.34 -1.93
C PRO A 655 -18.85 -17.36 -1.94
N GLY A 656 -18.70 -16.19 -2.55
CA GLY A 656 -19.71 -15.18 -2.37
C GLY A 656 -20.99 -15.39 -3.20
N GLU A 657 -21.04 -16.41 -4.06
CA GLU A 657 -22.33 -16.93 -4.56
C GLU A 657 -23.23 -17.46 -3.43
N LEU A 658 -22.68 -17.77 -2.26
CA LEU A 658 -23.48 -18.13 -1.08
C LEU A 658 -24.09 -16.91 -0.37
N GLN A 659 -23.71 -15.69 -0.75
CA GLN A 659 -24.14 -14.44 -0.09
C GLN A 659 -25.12 -13.65 -0.97
N LEU A 660 -26.18 -14.30 -1.48
CA LEU A 660 -27.15 -13.65 -2.38
C LEU A 660 -28.19 -12.80 -1.62
N CYS A 661 -28.46 -11.61 -2.14
CA CYS A 661 -29.51 -10.74 -1.62
C CYS A 661 -30.74 -10.78 -2.54
N PRO A 662 -31.97 -10.97 -2.02
CA PRO A 662 -33.19 -10.89 -2.82
C PRO A 662 -33.36 -9.58 -3.57
N ALA A 663 -32.86 -8.45 -3.02
CA ALA A 663 -32.86 -7.16 -3.71
C ALA A 663 -31.76 -7.01 -4.79
N ASN A 664 -30.95 -8.06 -5.00
CA ASN A 664 -29.78 -8.13 -5.88
C ASN A 664 -28.67 -7.12 -5.54
N ILE A 665 -28.38 -6.92 -4.24
CA ILE A 665 -27.21 -6.14 -3.80
C ILE A 665 -25.93 -6.95 -4.03
N CYS A 666 -24.87 -6.30 -4.53
CA CYS A 666 -23.55 -6.90 -4.63
C CYS A 666 -22.87 -6.98 -3.26
N ASN A 667 -23.14 -8.05 -2.50
CA ASN A 667 -22.56 -8.25 -1.17
C ASN A 667 -21.03 -8.39 -1.22
N HIS A 668 -20.46 -8.89 -2.32
CA HIS A 668 -19.01 -8.93 -2.54
C HIS A 668 -18.39 -7.55 -2.65
N GLY A 669 -18.93 -6.69 -3.52
CA GLY A 669 -18.44 -5.33 -3.72
C GLY A 669 -18.61 -4.50 -2.44
N PHE A 670 -19.76 -4.67 -1.77
CA PHE A 670 -20.06 -4.07 -0.48
C PHE A 670 -19.01 -4.43 0.58
N PHE A 671 -18.76 -5.72 0.79
CA PHE A 671 -17.76 -6.22 1.74
C PHE A 671 -16.33 -5.73 1.41
N ASN A 672 -15.93 -5.82 0.14
CA ASN A 672 -14.60 -5.39 -0.30
C ASN A 672 -14.39 -3.88 -0.13
N SER A 673 -15.43 -3.06 -0.30
CA SER A 673 -15.31 -1.61 -0.07
C SER A 673 -15.09 -1.30 1.41
N ILE A 674 -15.65 -2.10 2.32
CA ILE A 674 -15.42 -1.97 3.77
C ILE A 674 -13.98 -2.37 4.15
N LEU A 675 -13.44 -3.45 3.59
CA LEU A 675 -12.04 -3.86 3.81
C LEU A 675 -11.00 -2.77 3.45
N GLU A 676 -11.36 -1.95 2.47
CA GLU A 676 -10.54 -0.84 1.94
C GLU A 676 -10.74 0.46 2.72
N GLY A 677 -11.73 0.51 3.61
CA GLY A 677 -12.15 1.74 4.27
C GLY A 677 -12.94 2.70 3.38
N ASP A 678 -13.35 2.28 2.18
CA ASP A 678 -14.20 3.06 1.27
C ASP A 678 -15.69 2.86 1.60
N TYR A 679 -16.08 3.36 2.77
CA TYR A 679 -17.45 3.25 3.27
C TYR A 679 -18.47 3.99 2.40
N LYS A 680 -18.04 5.02 1.66
CA LYS A 680 -18.89 5.74 0.71
C LYS A 680 -19.29 4.82 -0.44
N SER A 681 -18.32 4.19 -1.10
CA SER A 681 -18.61 3.22 -2.16
C SER A 681 -19.42 2.04 -1.64
N ALA A 682 -19.19 1.58 -0.40
CA ALA A 682 -20.01 0.54 0.21
C ALA A 682 -21.50 0.91 0.25
N VAL A 683 -21.85 2.11 0.74
CA VAL A 683 -23.25 2.58 0.75
C VAL A 683 -23.80 2.75 -0.66
N GLU A 684 -23.01 3.27 -1.60
CA GLU A 684 -23.43 3.45 -3.00
C GLU A 684 -23.69 2.13 -3.72
N ILE A 685 -22.97 1.04 -3.41
CA ILE A 685 -23.25 -0.29 -3.94
C ILE A 685 -24.63 -0.79 -3.48
N VAL A 686 -25.01 -0.50 -2.23
CA VAL A 686 -26.36 -0.81 -1.75
C VAL A 686 -27.38 0.04 -2.50
N ARG A 687 -27.15 1.35 -2.61
CA ARG A 687 -28.04 2.31 -3.27
C ARG A 687 -28.13 2.12 -4.77
N ASP A 688 -27.16 1.51 -5.42
CA ASP A 688 -27.27 1.10 -6.83
C ASP A 688 -28.49 0.21 -7.08
N LYS A 689 -28.85 -0.60 -6.07
CA LYS A 689 -29.90 -1.61 -6.18
C LYS A 689 -31.07 -1.37 -5.24
N MET A 690 -30.93 -0.61 -4.16
CA MET A 690 -31.98 -0.47 -3.16
C MET A 690 -31.84 0.83 -2.37
N LEU A 691 -32.95 1.55 -2.21
CA LEU A 691 -32.99 2.84 -1.51
C LEU A 691 -32.64 2.76 0.00
N PHE A 692 -33.04 1.67 0.66
CA PHE A 692 -33.16 1.57 2.12
C PHE A 692 -31.94 0.92 2.81
N SER A 693 -30.76 1.54 2.71
CA SER A 693 -29.53 0.98 3.27
C SER A 693 -29.57 0.86 4.79
N LYS A 694 -29.90 1.96 5.49
CA LYS A 694 -29.91 2.00 6.96
C LYS A 694 -31.05 1.16 7.53
N THR A 695 -32.24 1.30 6.96
CA THR A 695 -33.43 0.52 7.36
C THR A 695 -33.19 -0.99 7.25
N CYS A 696 -32.51 -1.45 6.19
CA CYS A 696 -32.15 -2.86 6.08
C CYS A 696 -31.04 -3.27 7.06
N GLY A 697 -30.21 -2.34 7.53
CA GLY A 697 -29.31 -2.57 8.66
C GLY A 697 -30.06 -2.82 9.98
N ASP A 698 -31.23 -2.22 10.17
CA ASP A 698 -32.02 -2.37 11.40
C ASP A 698 -32.91 -3.64 11.40
N ILE A 699 -33.71 -3.84 10.33
CA ILE A 699 -34.84 -4.81 10.36
C ILE A 699 -34.83 -5.87 9.25
N CYS A 700 -33.76 -5.98 8.46
CA CYS A 700 -33.69 -7.01 7.41
C CYS A 700 -33.71 -8.43 7.98
N HIS A 701 -34.37 -9.35 7.24
CA HIS A 701 -34.41 -10.78 7.55
C HIS A 701 -33.11 -11.52 7.20
N ARG A 702 -32.07 -10.78 6.75
CA ARG A 702 -30.68 -11.24 6.54
C ARG A 702 -30.53 -12.57 5.80
N SER A 703 -31.37 -12.84 4.81
CA SER A 703 -31.31 -14.09 4.05
C SER A 703 -29.95 -14.33 3.36
N CYS A 704 -29.26 -13.24 2.98
CA CYS A 704 -27.90 -13.29 2.46
C CYS A 704 -26.88 -13.91 3.44
N GLU A 705 -27.12 -13.86 4.74
CA GLU A 705 -26.25 -14.47 5.76
C GLU A 705 -26.61 -15.94 6.03
N LEU A 706 -27.59 -16.50 5.32
CA LEU A 706 -28.20 -17.79 5.65
C LEU A 706 -28.34 -18.74 4.45
N MET A 707 -28.07 -18.26 3.23
CA MET A 707 -28.19 -19.04 2.01
C MET A 707 -26.99 -19.99 1.84
N LYS A 708 -27.26 -21.28 1.69
CA LYS A 708 -26.41 -22.18 0.91
C LYS A 708 -27.10 -22.37 -0.44
N ILE A 709 -26.40 -22.11 -1.54
CA ILE A 709 -26.88 -22.59 -2.83
C ILE A 709 -26.55 -24.10 -2.85
N GLU A 710 -27.58 -24.94 -3.01
CA GLU A 710 -27.37 -26.33 -3.41
C GLU A 710 -26.71 -26.35 -4.79
N THR A 711 -25.40 -26.62 -4.83
CA THR A 711 -24.70 -27.02 -6.04
C THR A 711 -24.07 -28.40 -5.81
N ASP A 712 -24.63 -29.36 -6.54
CA ASP A 712 -24.18 -30.74 -6.83
C ASP A 712 -24.16 -31.83 -5.73
N GLU A 713 -24.75 -32.95 -6.14
CA GLU A 713 -25.12 -34.22 -5.48
C GLU A 713 -24.02 -35.03 -4.76
N LYS A 714 -22.95 -34.42 -4.20
CA LYS A 714 -21.83 -35.19 -3.62
C LYS A 714 -21.38 -34.87 -2.20
N TRP A 715 -22.22 -34.26 -1.38
CA TRP A 715 -21.98 -34.15 0.06
C TRP A 715 -23.18 -34.67 0.86
N ASN A 716 -23.33 -35.99 0.85
CA ASN A 716 -24.23 -36.71 1.74
C ASN A 716 -23.59 -36.83 3.12
N GLU A 717 -23.84 -35.87 4.00
CA GLU A 717 -23.91 -36.07 5.44
C GLU A 717 -24.74 -34.93 6.02
N GLU A 718 -25.65 -35.28 6.94
CA GLU A 718 -26.70 -34.43 7.52
C GLU A 718 -26.33 -32.94 7.61
N ILE A 719 -26.99 -32.12 6.78
CA ILE A 719 -26.85 -30.67 6.75
C ILE A 719 -27.42 -30.13 8.06
N SER A 720 -26.57 -30.06 9.07
CA SER A 720 -26.78 -29.22 10.22
C SER A 720 -26.56 -27.76 9.79
N TYR A 721 -27.52 -26.89 10.09
CA TYR A 721 -27.45 -25.44 9.88
C TYR A 721 -26.42 -24.79 10.84
N ILE A 722 -25.18 -25.31 10.90
CA ILE A 722 -24.15 -24.91 11.87
C ILE A 722 -23.50 -23.57 11.48
N SER A 723 -24.01 -22.52 12.14
CA SER A 723 -23.38 -21.54 13.04
C SER A 723 -21.91 -21.05 12.91
N THR A 724 -21.06 -21.48 11.98
CA THR A 724 -19.66 -21.00 11.96
C THR A 724 -19.20 -20.62 10.56
N GLY A 725 -19.49 -19.39 10.12
CA GLY A 725 -18.76 -18.81 8.99
C GLY A 725 -19.51 -17.89 8.01
N ASN A 726 -20.49 -17.09 8.43
CA ASN A 726 -21.15 -16.12 7.54
C ASN A 726 -20.78 -14.67 7.88
N VAL A 727 -20.55 -13.84 6.86
CA VAL A 727 -20.25 -12.41 7.01
C VAL A 727 -21.49 -11.68 7.57
N PRO A 728 -21.37 -10.81 8.59
CA PRO A 728 -22.52 -10.10 9.18
C PRO A 728 -22.99 -8.91 8.33
N ILE A 729 -23.46 -9.18 7.10
CA ILE A 729 -23.88 -8.18 6.10
C ILE A 729 -24.90 -7.17 6.64
N LYS A 730 -25.89 -7.58 7.45
CA LYS A 730 -26.88 -6.70 8.08
C LYS A 730 -26.20 -5.69 9.00
N ALA A 731 -25.34 -6.14 9.90
CA ALA A 731 -24.65 -5.26 10.85
C ALA A 731 -23.66 -4.33 10.13
N LEU A 732 -22.97 -4.83 9.09
CA LEU A 732 -22.10 -4.01 8.25
C LEU A 732 -22.87 -2.91 7.51
N LYS A 733 -24.09 -3.17 7.03
CA LYS A 733 -24.96 -2.15 6.42
C LYS A 733 -25.33 -1.05 7.42
N LYS A 734 -25.64 -1.44 8.65
CA LYS A 734 -25.91 -0.50 9.75
C LYS A 734 -24.68 0.37 10.04
N PHE A 735 -23.51 -0.26 10.14
CA PHE A 735 -22.24 0.42 10.38
C PHE A 735 -21.87 1.44 9.30
N VAL A 736 -21.84 1.06 8.02
CA VAL A 736 -21.46 2.05 6.97
C VAL A 736 -22.48 3.18 6.82
N SER A 737 -23.74 2.92 7.21
CA SER A 737 -24.82 3.90 7.21
C SER A 737 -24.91 4.72 8.50
N SER A 738 -24.04 4.49 9.50
CA SER A 738 -24.00 5.30 10.73
C SER A 738 -23.14 6.55 10.58
N PHE A 739 -22.35 6.67 9.50
CA PHE A 739 -21.61 7.89 9.17
C PHE A 739 -22.51 8.88 8.45
N ASP A 740 -22.78 10.04 9.06
CA ASP A 740 -23.71 11.06 8.52
C ASP A 740 -23.39 11.46 7.08
N ASN A 741 -22.10 11.66 6.75
CA ASN A 741 -21.66 12.04 5.41
C ASN A 741 -21.99 10.98 4.35
N ASN A 742 -22.02 9.69 4.71
CA ASN A 742 -22.37 8.61 3.79
C ASN A 742 -23.89 8.43 3.73
N TYR A 743 -24.56 8.49 4.89
CA TYR A 743 -25.99 8.30 4.99
C TYR A 743 -26.79 9.42 4.30
N LEU A 744 -26.36 10.67 4.41
CA LEU A 744 -27.10 11.81 3.85
C LEU A 744 -26.84 12.02 2.35
N ASP A 745 -25.80 11.41 1.76
CA ASP A 745 -25.42 11.60 0.36
C ASP A 745 -26.25 10.75 -0.61
N PHE A 746 -27.24 11.35 -1.26
CA PHE A 746 -28.03 10.75 -2.35
C PHE A 746 -27.68 11.34 -3.72
N SER A 747 -26.54 12.01 -3.85
CA SER A 747 -26.16 12.71 -5.08
C SER A 747 -26.09 11.76 -6.30
N ALA A 748 -25.51 10.58 -6.12
CA ALA A 748 -25.38 9.57 -7.16
C ALA A 748 -26.74 9.05 -7.68
N PRO A 749 -27.65 8.51 -6.84
CA PRO A 749 -28.95 8.06 -7.33
C PRO A 749 -29.81 9.20 -7.88
N ILE A 750 -29.74 10.41 -7.31
CA ILE A 750 -30.46 11.58 -7.86
C ILE A 750 -29.92 11.94 -9.25
N SER A 751 -28.60 11.95 -9.42
CA SER A 751 -27.98 12.22 -10.73
C SER A 751 -28.35 11.15 -11.76
N ARG A 752 -28.39 9.86 -11.37
CA ARG A 752 -28.80 8.77 -12.28
C ARG A 752 -30.23 8.96 -12.77
N ALA A 753 -31.19 9.23 -11.89
CA ALA A 753 -32.58 9.49 -12.27
C ALA A 753 -32.75 10.72 -13.18
N LYS A 754 -31.95 11.78 -12.95
CA LYS A 754 -31.94 12.98 -13.80
C LYS A 754 -31.38 12.71 -15.20
N ASN A 755 -30.31 11.91 -15.28
CA ASN A 755 -29.61 11.61 -16.52
C ASN A 755 -30.18 10.41 -17.28
N ALA A 756 -31.14 9.69 -16.70
CA ALA A 756 -31.80 8.56 -17.35
C ALA A 756 -32.53 9.01 -18.63
N GLU A 757 -32.39 8.21 -19.69
CA GLU A 757 -33.10 8.42 -20.95
C GLU A 757 -34.62 8.37 -20.71
N LYS A 758 -35.31 9.48 -20.94
CA LYS A 758 -36.75 9.59 -20.65
C LYS A 758 -37.55 8.73 -21.63
N LYS A 759 -38.37 7.82 -21.08
CA LYS A 759 -39.19 6.89 -21.86
C LYS A 759 -40.54 7.48 -22.26
N ASN A 760 -40.94 8.62 -21.69
CA ASN A 760 -42.26 9.26 -21.89
C ASN A 760 -43.42 8.28 -21.64
N LYS A 761 -43.26 7.45 -20.59
CA LYS A 761 -44.21 6.43 -20.16
C LYS A 761 -44.56 6.67 -18.70
N LYS A 762 -45.85 6.67 -18.39
CA LYS A 762 -46.38 6.97 -17.06
C LYS A 762 -46.75 5.70 -16.32
N ILE A 763 -46.24 5.53 -15.11
CA ILE A 763 -46.50 4.37 -14.27
C ILE A 763 -47.15 4.82 -12.95
N ALA A 764 -48.30 4.23 -12.63
CA ALA A 764 -48.94 4.43 -11.33
C ALA A 764 -48.50 3.32 -10.36
N VAL A 765 -48.07 3.70 -9.17
CA VAL A 765 -47.74 2.76 -8.09
C VAL A 765 -48.73 3.01 -6.95
N ILE A 766 -49.51 2.00 -6.59
CA ILE A 766 -50.56 2.11 -5.59
C ILE A 766 -50.04 1.50 -4.28
N GLY A 767 -49.74 2.36 -3.32
CA GLY A 767 -49.15 2.03 -2.02
C GLY A 767 -47.68 2.46 -1.94
N ALA A 768 -47.35 3.30 -0.97
CA ALA A 768 -46.00 3.77 -0.64
C ALA A 768 -45.34 2.90 0.43
N GLY A 769 -45.59 1.58 0.43
CA GLY A 769 -44.85 0.61 1.24
C GLY A 769 -43.48 0.27 0.63
N PRO A 770 -42.66 -0.58 1.29
CA PRO A 770 -41.33 -0.95 0.79
C PRO A 770 -41.32 -1.49 -0.65
N SER A 771 -42.33 -2.27 -1.04
CA SER A 771 -42.46 -2.79 -2.42
C SER A 771 -42.76 -1.69 -3.43
N GLY A 772 -43.72 -0.81 -3.15
CA GLY A 772 -44.08 0.30 -4.04
C GLY A 772 -42.95 1.32 -4.17
N LEU A 773 -42.32 1.71 -3.06
CA LEU A 773 -41.17 2.61 -3.06
C LEU A 773 -39.97 2.02 -3.82
N SER A 774 -39.72 0.71 -3.67
CA SER A 774 -38.65 0.04 -4.41
C SER A 774 -38.96 -0.06 -5.91
N ALA A 775 -40.20 -0.30 -6.30
CA ALA A 775 -40.61 -0.32 -7.69
C ALA A 775 -40.46 1.08 -8.32
N ALA A 776 -40.90 2.12 -7.62
CA ALA A 776 -40.75 3.50 -8.05
C ALA A 776 -39.28 3.90 -8.18
N TYR A 777 -38.43 3.46 -7.25
CA TYR A 777 -36.99 3.67 -7.31
C TYR A 777 -36.38 3.09 -8.60
N ASP A 778 -36.65 1.82 -8.91
CA ASP A 778 -36.12 1.20 -10.13
C ASP A 778 -36.68 1.86 -11.40
N LEU A 779 -37.98 2.17 -11.45
CA LEU A 779 -38.61 2.78 -12.62
C LEU A 779 -38.11 4.19 -12.90
N VAL A 780 -37.97 5.06 -11.88
CA VAL A 780 -37.48 6.44 -12.08
C VAL A 780 -36.01 6.45 -12.53
N GLN A 781 -35.19 5.49 -12.06
CA GLN A 781 -33.81 5.31 -12.50
C GLN A 781 -33.71 4.86 -13.96
N ASN A 782 -34.76 4.22 -14.50
CA ASN A 782 -34.85 3.81 -15.90
C ASN A 782 -35.58 4.84 -16.80
N GLY A 783 -35.90 6.03 -16.27
CA GLY A 783 -36.42 7.15 -17.07
C GLY A 783 -37.94 7.19 -17.25
N TYR A 784 -38.69 6.42 -16.46
CA TYR A 784 -40.15 6.47 -16.42
C TYR A 784 -40.66 7.67 -15.57
N GLU A 785 -41.86 8.15 -15.89
CA GLU A 785 -42.61 9.06 -15.04
C GLU A 785 -43.43 8.24 -14.05
N VAL A 786 -43.22 8.46 -12.74
CA VAL A 786 -43.82 7.63 -11.69
C VAL A 786 -44.65 8.47 -10.75
N GLU A 787 -45.90 8.06 -10.54
CA GLU A 787 -46.82 8.65 -9.56
C GLU A 787 -47.20 7.58 -8.53
N ILE A 788 -47.02 7.89 -7.24
CA ILE A 788 -47.36 7.02 -6.12
C ILE A 788 -48.65 7.53 -5.47
N PHE A 789 -49.65 6.65 -5.35
CA PHE A 789 -50.90 6.91 -4.63
C PHE A 789 -50.88 6.18 -3.29
N GLU A 790 -50.98 6.92 -2.19
CA GLU A 790 -50.88 6.39 -0.82
C GLU A 790 -52.10 6.76 0.01
N LYS A 791 -52.70 5.75 0.65
CA LYS A 791 -53.89 5.89 1.51
C LYS A 791 -53.62 6.71 2.77
N GLN A 792 -52.40 6.62 3.31
CA GLN A 792 -51.99 7.35 4.52
C GLN A 792 -51.43 8.74 4.19
N ASN A 793 -51.18 9.53 5.23
CA ASN A 793 -50.67 10.90 5.14
C ASN A 793 -49.14 11.00 4.94
N LYS A 794 -48.43 9.87 4.90
CA LYS A 794 -46.97 9.79 4.73
C LYS A 794 -46.57 8.42 4.19
N PRO A 795 -45.37 8.26 3.60
CA PRO A 795 -44.94 6.99 3.02
C PRO A 795 -44.52 5.99 4.11
N GLY A 796 -44.47 4.72 3.73
CA GLY A 796 -43.79 3.66 4.49
C GLY A 796 -44.60 2.42 4.80
N GLY A 797 -45.92 2.44 4.59
CA GLY A 797 -46.79 1.30 4.86
C GLY A 797 -46.55 0.67 6.24
N MET A 798 -46.41 -0.65 6.30
CA MET A 798 -46.17 -1.38 7.56
C MET A 798 -44.88 -0.96 8.28
N VAL A 799 -43.86 -0.46 7.57
CA VAL A 799 -42.61 0.00 8.21
C VAL A 799 -42.85 1.26 9.04
N ALA A 800 -43.63 2.22 8.52
CA ALA A 800 -43.93 3.46 9.24
C ALA A 800 -44.97 3.25 10.36
N PHE A 801 -46.02 2.47 10.08
CA PHE A 801 -47.20 2.36 10.93
C PHE A 801 -47.27 1.10 11.79
N GLY A 802 -46.68 -0.02 11.35
CA GLY A 802 -46.68 -1.29 12.07
C GLY A 802 -45.43 -1.52 12.93
N ILE A 803 -44.23 -1.28 12.38
CA ILE A 803 -42.97 -1.55 13.09
C ILE A 803 -42.68 -0.44 14.13
N PRO A 804 -42.38 -0.76 15.40
CA PRO A 804 -42.08 0.23 16.44
C PRO A 804 -40.74 0.98 16.28
N TRP A 805 -40.62 2.16 16.89
CA TRP A 805 -39.40 3.00 16.83
C TRP A 805 -38.21 2.40 17.59
N PHE A 806 -38.44 1.53 18.57
CA PHE A 806 -37.36 0.84 19.29
C PHE A 806 -36.70 -0.28 18.47
N ARG A 807 -37.27 -0.60 17.30
CA ARG A 807 -36.70 -1.57 16.35
C ARG A 807 -35.88 -0.93 15.23
N MET A 808 -36.13 0.34 14.91
CA MET A 808 -35.49 1.02 13.79
C MET A 808 -35.64 2.55 13.84
N ASP A 809 -34.76 3.24 13.12
CA ASP A 809 -34.86 4.69 12.92
C ASP A 809 -35.97 5.06 11.92
N LYS A 810 -37.14 5.47 12.46
CA LYS A 810 -38.30 5.88 11.66
C LYS A 810 -38.07 7.15 10.84
N SER A 811 -37.44 8.16 11.46
CA SER A 811 -37.09 9.41 10.77
C SER A 811 -36.14 9.14 9.63
N GLY A 812 -35.18 8.25 9.83
CA GLY A 812 -34.23 7.84 8.81
C GLY A 812 -34.91 7.13 7.64
N PHE A 813 -35.84 6.21 7.90
CA PHE A 813 -36.61 5.57 6.82
C PHE A 813 -37.44 6.58 6.01
N GLU A 814 -38.13 7.49 6.70
CA GLU A 814 -38.93 8.54 6.04
C GLU A 814 -38.03 9.45 5.18
N TYR A 815 -36.84 9.81 5.69
CA TYR A 815 -35.84 10.53 4.92
C TYR A 815 -35.37 9.77 3.67
N GLU A 816 -35.05 8.47 3.78
CA GLU A 816 -34.68 7.62 2.64
C GLU A 816 -35.80 7.59 1.59
N ALA A 817 -37.05 7.36 2.02
CA ALA A 817 -38.22 7.29 1.13
C ALA A 817 -38.47 8.61 0.37
N MET A 818 -38.38 9.75 1.06
CA MET A 818 -38.63 11.06 0.47
C MET A 818 -37.54 11.51 -0.51
N GLN A 819 -36.40 10.80 -0.61
CA GLN A 819 -35.44 11.09 -1.70
C GLN A 819 -36.01 10.78 -3.08
N LEU A 820 -37.04 9.93 -3.20
CA LEU A 820 -37.73 9.67 -4.47
C LEU A 820 -38.39 10.93 -5.05
N GLU A 821 -38.89 11.83 -4.19
CA GLU A 821 -39.45 13.10 -4.63
C GLU A 821 -38.36 13.95 -5.33
N LYS A 822 -37.14 13.98 -4.77
CA LYS A 822 -35.99 14.65 -5.40
C LYS A 822 -35.52 13.98 -6.69
N MET A 823 -35.88 12.71 -6.91
CA MET A 823 -35.62 11.96 -8.14
C MET A 823 -36.71 12.19 -9.20
N GLY A 824 -37.80 12.87 -8.86
CA GLY A 824 -38.90 13.23 -9.76
C GLY A 824 -40.16 12.36 -9.62
N VAL A 825 -40.26 11.52 -8.59
CA VAL A 825 -41.48 10.76 -8.29
C VAL A 825 -42.51 11.68 -7.62
N GLN A 826 -43.76 11.61 -8.06
CA GLN A 826 -44.85 12.39 -7.47
C GLN A 826 -45.60 11.55 -6.42
N PHE A 827 -45.91 12.14 -5.28
CA PHE A 827 -46.68 11.49 -4.21
C PHE A 827 -48.07 12.12 -4.07
N HIS A 828 -49.09 11.27 -4.09
CA HIS A 828 -50.49 11.59 -3.82
C HIS A 828 -50.89 10.91 -2.51
N PHE A 829 -50.72 11.63 -1.39
CA PHE A 829 -51.09 11.14 -0.05
C PHE A 829 -52.59 11.32 0.22
N ASN A 830 -53.11 10.51 1.15
CA ASN A 830 -54.53 10.46 1.48
C ASN A 830 -55.42 10.13 0.26
N SER A 831 -54.91 9.33 -0.67
CA SER A 831 -55.63 8.87 -1.86
C SER A 831 -56.00 7.40 -1.70
N VAL A 832 -57.29 7.08 -1.66
CA VAL A 832 -57.82 5.75 -1.32
C VAL A 832 -58.37 5.04 -2.56
N LEU A 833 -57.72 3.93 -2.95
CA LEU A 833 -58.20 3.05 -4.01
C LEU A 833 -59.60 2.50 -3.69
N GLY A 834 -60.51 2.57 -4.67
CA GLY A 834 -61.90 2.15 -4.56
C GLY A 834 -62.84 3.22 -3.98
N THR A 835 -62.31 4.35 -3.52
CA THR A 835 -63.10 5.52 -3.06
C THR A 835 -62.81 6.75 -3.90
N ASP A 836 -61.55 7.15 -4.00
CA ASP A 836 -61.14 8.38 -4.70
C ASP A 836 -60.76 8.13 -6.18
N TYR A 837 -60.36 6.90 -6.50
CA TYR A 837 -60.01 6.43 -7.85
C TYR A 837 -60.17 4.92 -7.97
N SER A 838 -60.31 4.42 -9.19
CA SER A 838 -60.44 2.99 -9.54
C SER A 838 -59.21 2.44 -10.27
N LEU A 839 -59.06 1.11 -10.31
CA LEU A 839 -58.00 0.48 -11.12
C LEU A 839 -58.24 0.68 -12.61
N THR A 840 -59.52 0.69 -13.00
CA THR A 840 -59.96 0.89 -14.38
C THR A 840 -59.59 2.29 -14.88
N GLU A 841 -59.90 3.35 -14.13
CA GLU A 841 -59.54 4.74 -14.48
C GLU A 841 -58.01 4.93 -14.62
N LEU A 842 -57.24 4.34 -13.70
CA LEU A 842 -55.78 4.39 -13.77
C LEU A 842 -55.25 3.59 -14.97
N SER A 843 -55.88 2.47 -15.33
CA SER A 843 -55.43 1.61 -16.44
C SER A 843 -55.60 2.27 -17.81
N GLU A 844 -56.55 3.21 -17.91
CA GLU A 844 -56.74 4.07 -19.09
C GLU A 844 -55.76 5.25 -19.14
N SER A 845 -55.33 5.75 -17.98
CA SER A 845 -54.52 6.97 -17.85
C SER A 845 -53.00 6.73 -17.75
N PHE A 846 -52.59 5.52 -17.35
CA PHE A 846 -51.20 5.12 -17.16
C PHE A 846 -50.83 3.93 -18.06
N ASP A 847 -49.58 3.88 -18.51
CA ASP A 847 -49.07 2.79 -19.36
C ASP A 847 -48.96 1.48 -18.58
N ALA A 848 -48.68 1.53 -17.28
CA ALA A 848 -48.73 0.38 -16.38
C ALA A 848 -49.09 0.79 -14.94
N ILE A 849 -49.61 -0.17 -14.17
CA ILE A 849 -49.94 0.00 -12.75
C ILE A 849 -49.21 -1.07 -11.93
N ILE A 850 -48.61 -0.70 -10.80
CA ILE A 850 -48.10 -1.64 -9.80
C ILE A 850 -48.94 -1.52 -8.53
N LEU A 851 -49.69 -2.59 -8.23
CA LEU A 851 -50.48 -2.71 -7.02
C LEU A 851 -49.62 -3.23 -5.86
N ALA A 852 -49.30 -2.34 -4.92
CA ALA A 852 -48.38 -2.54 -3.79
C ALA A 852 -49.01 -2.18 -2.43
N ILE A 853 -50.31 -2.43 -2.26
CA ILE A 853 -51.10 -1.97 -1.10
C ILE A 853 -50.85 -2.75 0.20
N GLY A 854 -50.19 -3.92 0.14
CA GLY A 854 -49.96 -4.77 1.32
C GLY A 854 -51.24 -5.38 1.92
N MET A 855 -51.20 -5.76 3.20
CA MET A 855 -52.29 -6.45 3.92
C MET A 855 -52.68 -5.67 5.19
N TRP A 856 -53.69 -4.80 5.10
CA TRP A 856 -54.05 -3.82 6.15
C TRP A 856 -55.17 -4.24 7.10
N HIS A 857 -55.69 -5.46 7.00
CA HIS A 857 -56.67 -5.98 7.94
C HIS A 857 -56.07 -7.09 8.79
N SER A 858 -56.44 -7.16 10.06
CA SER A 858 -56.01 -8.23 10.94
C SER A 858 -57.01 -9.38 10.95
N LYS A 859 -56.51 -10.62 10.98
CA LYS A 859 -57.35 -11.79 11.20
C LYS A 859 -57.92 -11.74 12.61
N LYS A 860 -59.22 -12.02 12.72
CA LYS A 860 -59.96 -12.01 13.98
C LYS A 860 -60.09 -13.43 14.54
N LEU A 861 -60.19 -13.53 15.86
CA LEU A 861 -60.44 -14.80 16.55
C LEU A 861 -61.86 -14.80 17.10
N ASP A 862 -62.76 -15.57 16.47
CA ASP A 862 -64.21 -15.53 16.76
C ASP A 862 -64.54 -15.66 18.25
N LEU A 863 -63.83 -16.53 18.97
CA LEU A 863 -64.01 -16.72 20.41
C LEU A 863 -63.78 -15.41 21.20
N ILE A 864 -62.76 -14.63 20.84
CA ILE A 864 -62.48 -13.35 21.48
C ILE A 864 -63.46 -12.28 20.98
N GLU A 865 -63.80 -12.31 19.69
CA GLU A 865 -64.75 -11.37 19.11
C GLU A 865 -66.16 -11.49 19.72
N MET A 866 -66.56 -12.69 20.15
CA MET A 866 -67.85 -12.93 20.78
C MET A 866 -67.86 -12.69 22.29
N SER A 867 -66.71 -12.89 22.97
CA SER A 867 -66.67 -13.00 24.44
C SER A 867 -66.10 -11.79 25.17
N VAL A 868 -65.45 -10.85 24.46
CA VAL A 868 -64.77 -9.69 25.05
C VAL A 868 -65.26 -8.39 24.40
N PRO A 869 -65.66 -7.34 25.14
CA PRO A 869 -66.12 -6.09 24.53
C PRO A 869 -64.99 -5.35 23.77
N GLU A 870 -65.34 -4.58 22.74
CA GLU A 870 -64.38 -3.79 21.93
C GLU A 870 -63.52 -2.82 22.75
N SER A 871 -64.02 -2.34 23.89
CA SER A 871 -63.27 -1.47 24.80
C SER A 871 -62.12 -2.17 25.54
N LYS A 872 -62.07 -3.51 25.54
CA LYS A 872 -61.04 -4.32 26.22
C LYS A 872 -60.28 -5.26 25.27
N ARG A 873 -60.39 -5.04 23.95
CA ARG A 873 -59.63 -5.80 22.95
C ARG A 873 -59.14 -4.89 21.81
N SER A 874 -58.05 -5.28 21.16
CA SER A 874 -57.60 -4.68 19.91
C SER A 874 -56.81 -5.71 19.11
N ASP A 875 -56.75 -5.56 17.80
CA ASP A 875 -55.75 -6.26 17.01
C ASP A 875 -54.39 -5.55 17.08
N ALA A 876 -53.33 -6.29 16.76
CA ALA A 876 -51.95 -5.83 16.79
C ALA A 876 -51.70 -4.64 15.86
N LEU A 877 -52.28 -4.63 14.65
CA LEU A 877 -52.02 -3.58 13.66
C LEU A 877 -52.62 -2.24 14.13
N THR A 878 -53.88 -2.24 14.57
CA THR A 878 -54.56 -1.08 15.11
C THR A 878 -53.84 -0.54 16.35
N PHE A 879 -53.42 -1.43 17.25
CA PHE A 879 -52.69 -1.05 18.46
C PHE A 879 -51.33 -0.44 18.14
N LEU A 880 -50.52 -1.11 17.31
CA LEU A 880 -49.20 -0.64 16.92
C LEU A 880 -49.27 0.67 16.12
N LYS A 881 -50.28 0.85 15.27
CA LYS A 881 -50.52 2.12 14.56
C LYS A 881 -50.75 3.26 15.54
N LYS A 882 -51.62 3.07 16.54
CA LYS A 882 -51.87 4.05 17.61
C LYS A 882 -50.60 4.36 18.42
N PHE A 883 -49.87 3.31 18.83
CA PHE A 883 -48.59 3.45 19.54
C PHE A 883 -47.58 4.28 18.74
N ASN A 884 -47.41 3.95 17.45
CA ASN A 884 -46.48 4.60 16.55
C ASN A 884 -46.85 6.04 16.20
N SER A 885 -48.13 6.39 16.28
CA SER A 885 -48.62 7.76 16.12
C SER A 885 -48.58 8.57 17.42
N GLY A 886 -48.20 7.98 18.56
CA GLY A 886 -48.22 8.65 19.86
C GLY A 886 -49.63 8.85 20.43
N ILE A 887 -50.63 8.13 19.91
CA ILE A 887 -52.06 8.26 20.26
C ILE A 887 -52.48 7.02 21.07
N SER A 888 -51.86 6.79 22.23
CA SER A 888 -52.25 5.69 23.13
C SER A 888 -52.93 6.24 24.38
N GLU A 889 -54.12 5.70 24.68
CA GLU A 889 -54.98 6.14 25.78
C GLU A 889 -54.79 5.30 27.06
N ILE A 890 -54.03 4.21 26.99
CA ILE A 890 -53.84 3.28 28.11
C ILE A 890 -52.62 3.72 28.94
N THR A 891 -52.88 4.41 30.04
CA THR A 891 -51.85 4.84 31.02
C THR A 891 -51.93 4.10 32.36
N ALA A 892 -53.07 3.46 32.65
CA ALA A 892 -53.27 2.67 33.85
C ALA A 892 -52.42 1.39 33.83
N GLU A 893 -52.00 0.94 35.02
CA GLU A 893 -51.35 -0.35 35.20
C GLU A 893 -52.37 -1.47 34.95
N ILE A 894 -52.20 -2.22 33.85
CA ILE A 894 -53.11 -3.28 33.47
C ILE A 894 -52.37 -4.56 33.03
N THR A 895 -53.08 -5.68 33.03
CA THR A 895 -52.59 -6.97 32.54
C THR A 895 -53.01 -7.20 31.08
N PHE A 896 -52.03 -7.34 30.18
CA PHE A 896 -52.24 -7.65 28.77
C PHE A 896 -52.02 -9.13 28.47
N VAL A 897 -52.88 -9.69 27.62
CA VAL A 897 -52.64 -10.99 26.97
C VAL A 897 -52.54 -10.79 25.46
N VAL A 898 -51.41 -11.13 24.88
CA VAL A 898 -51.12 -11.07 23.44
C VAL A 898 -51.22 -12.47 22.85
N ILE A 899 -52.07 -12.66 21.85
CA ILE A 899 -52.30 -13.96 21.21
C ILE A 899 -51.57 -13.98 19.85
N GLY A 900 -50.49 -14.76 19.75
CA GLY A 900 -49.69 -14.95 18.53
C GLY A 900 -48.20 -15.14 18.81
N GLY A 901 -47.48 -15.83 17.91
CA GLY A 901 -46.04 -16.15 18.07
C GLY A 901 -45.06 -15.39 17.15
N GLY A 902 -45.55 -14.59 16.20
CA GLY A 902 -44.71 -13.90 15.21
C GLY A 902 -44.21 -12.52 15.65
N ASN A 903 -43.35 -11.88 14.84
CA ASN A 903 -42.76 -10.56 15.15
C ASN A 903 -43.80 -9.50 15.58
N SER A 904 -44.99 -9.47 14.95
CA SER A 904 -46.06 -8.54 15.35
C SER A 904 -46.55 -8.75 16.79
N ALA A 905 -46.56 -9.99 17.29
CA ALA A 905 -46.93 -10.28 18.68
C ALA A 905 -45.87 -9.76 19.66
N LEU A 906 -44.58 -9.97 19.35
CA LEU A 906 -43.47 -9.48 20.15
C LEU A 906 -43.44 -7.94 20.16
N ASP A 907 -43.55 -7.30 18.99
CA ASP A 907 -43.63 -5.84 18.85
C ASP A 907 -44.80 -5.26 19.66
N THR A 908 -45.96 -5.91 19.60
CA THR A 908 -47.17 -5.53 20.34
C THR A 908 -46.96 -5.67 21.86
N ALA A 909 -46.36 -6.77 22.31
CA ALA A 909 -46.11 -7.02 23.72
C ALA A 909 -45.10 -6.03 24.31
N ARG A 910 -44.00 -5.76 23.58
CA ARG A 910 -42.98 -4.77 23.96
C ARG A 910 -43.55 -3.36 23.97
N ALA A 911 -44.33 -2.99 22.95
CA ALA A 911 -45.04 -1.71 22.95
C ALA A 911 -45.99 -1.56 24.15
N ALA A 912 -46.76 -2.60 24.49
CA ALA A 912 -47.63 -2.61 25.68
C ALA A 912 -46.84 -2.46 26.99
N ARG A 913 -45.64 -3.06 27.09
CA ARG A 913 -44.73 -2.87 28.23
C ARG A 913 -44.16 -1.45 28.29
N ILE A 914 -43.81 -0.86 27.14
CA ILE A 914 -43.24 0.50 27.07
C ILE A 914 -44.27 1.57 27.46
N LEU A 915 -45.55 1.38 27.13
CA LEU A 915 -46.62 2.32 27.51
C LEU A 915 -46.66 2.58 29.02
N ASN A 916 -46.46 1.52 29.84
CA ASN A 916 -46.28 1.64 31.27
C ASN A 916 -45.40 0.47 31.77
N PRO A 917 -44.20 0.72 32.30
CA PRO A 917 -43.26 -0.32 32.76
C PRO A 917 -43.83 -1.29 33.80
N LYS A 918 -44.90 -0.90 34.52
CA LYS A 918 -45.59 -1.73 35.51
C LYS A 918 -46.58 -2.72 34.90
N ASN A 919 -46.91 -2.60 33.61
CA ASN A 919 -47.84 -3.50 32.95
C ASN A 919 -47.33 -4.95 32.99
N ARG A 920 -48.20 -5.88 33.37
CA ARG A 920 -47.94 -7.32 33.22
C ARG A 920 -48.36 -7.73 31.82
N VAL A 921 -47.43 -8.26 31.03
CA VAL A 921 -47.68 -8.63 29.63
C VAL A 921 -47.37 -10.11 29.43
N ILE A 922 -48.33 -10.85 28.90
CA ILE A 922 -48.25 -12.29 28.69
C ILE A 922 -48.50 -12.58 27.20
N ILE A 923 -47.62 -13.34 26.56
CA ILE A 923 -47.78 -13.84 25.19
C ILE A 923 -48.24 -15.29 25.25
N THR A 924 -49.25 -15.65 24.46
CA THR A 924 -49.68 -17.04 24.23
C THR A 924 -49.60 -17.32 22.73
N CYS A 925 -48.99 -18.44 22.36
CA CYS A 925 -48.78 -18.84 20.96
C CYS A 925 -48.87 -20.36 20.80
N ILE A 926 -49.33 -20.79 19.62
CA ILE A 926 -49.54 -22.22 19.32
C ILE A 926 -48.23 -22.95 19.05
N GLU A 927 -47.20 -22.19 18.68
CA GLU A 927 -45.87 -22.69 18.40
C GLU A 927 -45.12 -22.99 19.70
N LYS A 928 -44.28 -24.02 19.68
CA LYS A 928 -43.29 -24.20 20.73
C LYS A 928 -42.29 -23.04 20.69
N GLU A 929 -41.63 -22.79 21.81
CA GLU A 929 -40.71 -21.65 21.95
C GLU A 929 -39.63 -21.61 20.87
N ASN A 930 -39.01 -22.76 20.57
CA ASN A 930 -37.98 -22.89 19.53
C ASN A 930 -38.53 -22.89 18.10
N ASP A 931 -39.85 -22.89 17.93
CA ASP A 931 -40.55 -22.89 16.64
C ASP A 931 -41.29 -21.56 16.39
N MET A 932 -41.15 -20.57 17.29
CA MET A 932 -41.81 -19.28 17.18
C MET A 932 -41.36 -18.55 15.90
N PRO A 933 -42.29 -17.98 15.09
CA PRO A 933 -41.92 -17.27 13.85
C PRO A 933 -41.18 -15.94 14.06
N ALA A 934 -41.07 -15.43 15.29
CA ALA A 934 -40.38 -14.18 15.61
C ALA A 934 -38.85 -14.35 15.62
N PHE A 935 -38.12 -13.24 15.44
CA PHE A 935 -36.65 -13.29 15.55
C PHE A 935 -36.21 -13.62 16.98
N ALA A 936 -35.21 -14.49 17.11
CA ALA A 936 -34.64 -14.88 18.41
C ALA A 936 -34.16 -13.69 19.26
N GLU A 937 -33.63 -12.65 18.62
CA GLU A 937 -33.25 -11.38 19.26
C GLU A 937 -34.47 -10.68 19.88
N GLU A 938 -35.61 -10.67 19.18
CA GLU A 938 -36.84 -10.04 19.67
C GLU A 938 -37.48 -10.85 20.82
N ILE A 939 -37.41 -12.18 20.77
CA ILE A 939 -37.81 -13.06 21.87
C ILE A 939 -36.94 -12.79 23.10
N SER A 940 -35.62 -12.67 22.91
CA SER A 940 -34.65 -12.38 23.98
C SER A 940 -34.90 -10.99 24.59
N ASN A 941 -35.13 -9.97 23.76
CA ASN A 941 -35.46 -8.61 24.19
C ASN A 941 -36.77 -8.58 25.00
N ALA A 942 -37.81 -9.27 24.53
CA ALA A 942 -39.08 -9.34 25.25
C ALA A 942 -38.93 -9.98 26.64
N LYS A 943 -38.14 -11.05 26.76
CA LYS A 943 -37.83 -11.67 28.06
C LYS A 943 -37.01 -10.76 28.96
N ALA A 944 -36.01 -10.06 28.42
CA ALA A 944 -35.21 -9.09 29.17
C ALA A 944 -36.07 -7.93 29.71
N GLU A 945 -37.14 -7.57 28.99
CA GLU A 945 -38.16 -6.59 29.40
C GLU A 945 -39.21 -7.18 30.37
N GLY A 946 -39.07 -8.45 30.78
CA GLY A 946 -39.92 -9.12 31.77
C GLY A 946 -41.28 -9.58 31.22
N ILE A 947 -41.42 -9.75 29.90
CA ILE A 947 -42.64 -10.25 29.25
C ILE A 947 -42.72 -11.77 29.42
N GLU A 948 -43.86 -12.27 29.90
CA GLU A 948 -44.11 -13.70 30.08
C GLU A 948 -44.50 -14.34 28.73
N ILE A 949 -43.97 -15.52 28.41
CA ILE A 949 -44.31 -16.26 27.19
C ILE A 949 -44.79 -17.65 27.59
N ILE A 950 -45.99 -18.01 27.12
CA ILE A 950 -46.62 -19.33 27.32
C ILE A 950 -46.68 -19.99 25.92
N PRO A 951 -45.63 -20.71 25.51
CA PRO A 951 -45.59 -21.39 24.22
C PRO A 951 -46.48 -22.65 24.22
N ASP A 952 -46.68 -23.23 23.03
CA ASP A 952 -47.54 -24.41 22.81
C ASP A 952 -48.93 -24.27 23.47
N SER A 953 -49.55 -23.09 23.39
CA SER A 953 -50.81 -22.79 24.03
C SER A 953 -51.80 -22.09 23.10
N TYR A 954 -53.09 -22.36 23.30
CA TYR A 954 -54.17 -21.67 22.61
C TYR A 954 -55.32 -21.36 23.58
N VAL A 955 -56.10 -20.33 23.26
CA VAL A 955 -57.29 -19.96 24.04
C VAL A 955 -58.41 -20.96 23.75
N SER A 956 -58.72 -21.81 24.74
CA SER A 956 -59.79 -22.82 24.63
C SER A 956 -61.15 -22.29 25.08
N ASN A 957 -61.17 -21.32 26.00
CA ASN A 957 -62.37 -20.64 26.46
C ASN A 957 -62.06 -19.21 26.91
N CYS A 958 -63.03 -18.30 26.78
CA CYS A 958 -62.91 -16.90 27.17
C CYS A 958 -64.26 -16.36 27.65
N SER A 959 -64.26 -15.60 28.76
CA SER A 959 -65.46 -14.92 29.27
C SER A 959 -65.08 -13.57 29.89
N CYS A 960 -65.93 -12.57 29.72
CA CYS A 960 -65.73 -11.24 30.31
C CYS A 960 -66.88 -10.88 31.26
N GLU A 961 -66.56 -10.80 32.56
CA GLU A 961 -67.38 -10.12 33.57
C GLU A 961 -66.68 -8.78 33.90
N ASP A 962 -66.19 -8.59 35.14
CA ASP A 962 -65.41 -7.40 35.54
C ASP A 962 -64.01 -7.38 34.91
N ARG A 963 -63.33 -8.53 34.89
CA ARG A 963 -62.04 -8.78 34.21
C ARG A 963 -62.21 -9.91 33.20
N ILE A 964 -61.33 -9.97 32.21
CA ILE A 964 -61.36 -11.02 31.19
C ILE A 964 -60.72 -12.27 31.77
N ASN A 965 -61.44 -13.38 31.74
CA ASN A 965 -60.96 -14.68 32.18
C ASN A 965 -60.70 -15.57 30.96
N ILE A 966 -59.48 -16.09 30.85
CA ILE A 966 -59.01 -16.87 29.70
C ILE A 966 -58.51 -18.23 30.19
N VAL A 967 -58.99 -19.29 29.55
CA VAL A 967 -58.48 -20.66 29.76
C VAL A 967 -57.54 -21.01 28.62
N LEU A 968 -56.30 -21.38 28.97
CA LEU A 968 -55.29 -21.82 28.02
C LEU A 968 -55.14 -23.35 28.09
N ASN A 969 -55.23 -24.00 26.93
CA ASN A 969 -54.89 -25.41 26.76
C ASN A 969 -53.65 -25.54 25.88
N SER A 970 -52.93 -26.66 26.01
CA SER A 970 -51.79 -26.94 25.15
C SER A 970 -52.26 -27.19 23.72
N PHE A 971 -51.56 -26.60 22.75
CA PHE A 971 -51.89 -26.78 21.35
C PHE A 971 -51.59 -28.21 20.88
N SER A 972 -50.48 -28.80 21.34
CA SER A 972 -50.04 -30.13 20.95
C SER A 972 -50.87 -31.27 21.55
N ASN A 973 -51.16 -31.25 22.86
CA ASN A 973 -51.81 -32.36 23.57
C ASN A 973 -53.24 -32.06 24.06
N LYS A 974 -53.72 -30.82 23.91
CA LYS A 974 -55.06 -30.33 24.30
C LYS A 974 -55.37 -30.32 25.79
N GLU A 975 -54.38 -30.56 26.66
CA GLU A 975 -54.54 -30.52 28.12
C GLU A 975 -54.67 -29.08 28.64
N PHE A 976 -55.34 -28.92 29.78
CA PHE A 976 -55.43 -27.64 30.49
C PHE A 976 -54.05 -27.21 30.99
N LEU A 977 -53.63 -25.99 30.66
CA LEU A 977 -52.37 -25.41 31.13
C LEU A 977 -52.59 -24.49 32.32
N CYS A 978 -53.39 -23.44 32.13
CA CYS A 978 -53.68 -22.47 33.19
C CYS A 978 -54.92 -21.62 32.87
N GLU A 979 -55.40 -20.92 33.89
CA GLU A 979 -56.45 -19.93 33.80
C GLU A 979 -55.88 -18.55 34.20
N LEU A 980 -56.10 -17.54 33.36
CA LEU A 980 -55.52 -16.21 33.52
C LEU A 980 -56.61 -15.14 33.54
N LYS A 981 -56.49 -14.19 34.47
CA LYS A 981 -57.29 -12.97 34.48
C LYS A 981 -56.49 -11.81 33.92
N CYS A 982 -57.04 -11.12 32.92
CA CYS A 982 -56.44 -9.96 32.29
C CYS A 982 -57.45 -8.82 32.09
N ASP A 983 -56.95 -7.66 31.70
CA ASP A 983 -57.74 -6.45 31.52
C ASP A 983 -57.91 -6.11 30.04
N PHE A 984 -56.98 -6.55 29.19
CA PHE A 984 -56.98 -6.25 27.77
C PHE A 984 -56.36 -7.39 26.95
N ILE A 985 -57.01 -7.77 25.84
CA ILE A 985 -56.50 -8.78 24.89
C ILE A 985 -56.03 -8.12 23.59
N LEU A 986 -54.85 -8.53 23.11
CA LEU A 986 -54.29 -8.11 21.84
C LEU A 986 -54.13 -9.31 20.90
N THR A 987 -54.79 -9.31 19.74
CA THR A 987 -54.70 -10.41 18.77
C THR A 987 -53.67 -10.13 17.67
N ALA A 988 -52.74 -11.05 17.47
CA ALA A 988 -51.61 -10.95 16.53
C ALA A 988 -51.48 -12.23 15.68
N ILE A 989 -52.60 -12.74 15.17
CA ILE A 989 -52.71 -14.05 14.48
C ILE A 989 -52.65 -13.96 12.94
N GLY A 990 -52.12 -12.86 12.40
CA GLY A 990 -51.91 -12.65 10.97
C GLY A 990 -52.79 -11.55 10.36
N GLN A 991 -52.57 -11.29 9.07
CA GLN A 991 -53.22 -10.22 8.31
C GLN A 991 -53.99 -10.78 7.10
N SER A 992 -54.90 -9.98 6.55
CA SER A 992 -55.66 -10.20 5.32
C SER A 992 -55.68 -8.92 4.47
N SER A 993 -56.06 -9.06 3.19
CA SER A 993 -56.22 -7.93 2.27
C SER A 993 -57.53 -7.17 2.49
N ASP A 994 -57.59 -5.95 1.95
CA ASP A 994 -58.79 -5.11 1.92
C ASP A 994 -59.66 -5.49 0.73
N SER A 995 -60.65 -6.37 0.97
CA SER A 995 -61.51 -6.90 -0.09
C SER A 995 -62.33 -5.83 -0.79
N ASP A 996 -62.65 -4.74 -0.10
CA ASP A 996 -63.48 -3.64 -0.63
C ASP A 996 -62.70 -2.75 -1.60
N ALA A 997 -61.38 -2.60 -1.38
CA ALA A 997 -60.49 -1.88 -2.29
C ALA A 997 -60.14 -2.68 -3.56
N LEU A 998 -60.48 -3.97 -3.62
CA LEU A 998 -60.07 -4.90 -4.68
C LEU A 998 -61.26 -5.53 -5.44
N ILE A 999 -62.44 -4.90 -5.40
CA ILE A 999 -63.68 -5.40 -6.03
C ILE A 999 -63.51 -5.64 -7.54
N GLU A 1000 -62.66 -4.87 -8.21
CA GLU A 1000 -62.36 -5.00 -9.65
C GLU A 1000 -61.49 -6.23 -10.00
N ILE A 1001 -60.89 -6.89 -9.01
CA ILE A 1001 -60.06 -8.09 -9.22
C ILE A 1001 -60.91 -9.34 -9.06
N ASN A 1002 -60.81 -10.24 -10.03
CA ASN A 1002 -61.56 -11.50 -10.01
C ASN A 1002 -61.25 -12.32 -8.74
N ARG A 1003 -62.30 -12.66 -7.97
CA ARG A 1003 -62.21 -13.45 -6.72
C ARG A 1003 -61.47 -14.77 -6.86
N ASN A 1004 -61.47 -15.40 -8.04
CA ASN A 1004 -60.75 -16.66 -8.28
C ASN A 1004 -59.21 -16.50 -8.30
N LYS A 1005 -58.71 -15.26 -8.26
CA LYS A 1005 -57.27 -14.96 -8.15
C LYS A 1005 -56.80 -14.83 -6.71
N PHE A 1006 -57.68 -14.93 -5.72
CA PHE A 1006 -57.31 -14.82 -4.31
C PHE A 1006 -57.06 -16.19 -3.70
N ASP A 1007 -56.01 -16.30 -2.88
CA ASP A 1007 -55.76 -17.47 -2.04
C ASP A 1007 -56.60 -17.42 -0.75
N SER A 1008 -56.51 -18.48 0.06
CA SER A 1008 -57.23 -18.60 1.34
C SER A 1008 -56.86 -17.54 2.39
N SER A 1009 -55.77 -16.80 2.19
CA SER A 1009 -55.34 -15.69 3.05
C SER A 1009 -55.65 -14.30 2.44
N GLY A 1010 -56.35 -14.26 1.31
CA GLY A 1010 -56.71 -13.02 0.62
C GLY A 1010 -55.55 -12.41 -0.18
N ARG A 1011 -54.49 -13.15 -0.47
CA ARG A 1011 -53.39 -12.69 -1.34
C ARG A 1011 -53.69 -13.03 -2.79
N ILE A 1012 -53.14 -12.27 -3.72
CA ILE A 1012 -53.43 -12.42 -5.15
C ILE A 1012 -52.39 -13.31 -5.82
N PHE A 1013 -52.86 -14.24 -6.65
CA PHE A 1013 -52.06 -15.09 -7.50
C PHE A 1013 -51.84 -14.45 -8.88
N SER A 1014 -50.59 -14.46 -9.34
CA SER A 1014 -50.21 -14.08 -10.71
C SER A 1014 -49.21 -15.10 -11.26
N HIS A 1015 -49.39 -15.49 -12.52
CA HIS A 1015 -48.40 -16.31 -13.23
C HIS A 1015 -47.12 -15.50 -13.47
N GLU A 1016 -45.97 -16.17 -13.43
CA GLU A 1016 -44.67 -15.52 -13.64
C GLU A 1016 -44.65 -14.70 -14.94
N ASN A 1017 -44.14 -13.47 -14.85
CA ASN A 1017 -43.93 -12.52 -15.94
C ASN A 1017 -45.20 -11.96 -16.62
N ASN A 1018 -46.39 -12.10 -16.03
CA ASN A 1018 -47.62 -11.62 -16.64
C ASN A 1018 -48.41 -10.68 -15.72
N PRO A 1019 -48.98 -9.60 -16.28
CA PRO A 1019 -49.86 -8.72 -15.51
C PRO A 1019 -51.15 -9.49 -15.14
N ILE A 1020 -51.73 -9.17 -13.98
CA ILE A 1020 -52.99 -9.78 -13.52
C ILE A 1020 -54.21 -9.31 -14.28
N ALA A 1021 -54.12 -8.19 -14.99
CA ALA A 1021 -55.09 -7.67 -15.93
C ALA A 1021 -54.33 -6.76 -16.91
N LYS A 1022 -54.91 -6.38 -18.06
CA LYS A 1022 -54.32 -5.57 -19.14
C LYS A 1022 -52.86 -5.07 -18.93
N ASN A 1023 -52.64 -4.10 -18.04
CA ASN A 1023 -51.34 -3.52 -17.69
C ASN A 1023 -51.09 -3.41 -16.16
N ILE A 1024 -51.71 -4.28 -15.36
CA ILE A 1024 -51.67 -4.25 -13.89
C ILE A 1024 -50.75 -5.34 -13.34
N PHE A 1025 -49.73 -4.96 -12.58
CA PHE A 1025 -48.77 -5.81 -11.90
C PHE A 1025 -48.99 -5.77 -10.38
N ILE A 1026 -48.46 -6.75 -9.66
CA ILE A 1026 -48.62 -6.85 -8.20
C ILE A 1026 -47.25 -6.99 -7.53
N ALA A 1027 -47.07 -6.32 -6.40
CA ALA A 1027 -45.85 -6.43 -5.61
C ALA A 1027 -46.12 -6.39 -4.09
N GLY A 1028 -45.19 -6.97 -3.31
CA GLY A 1028 -45.23 -6.94 -1.85
C GLY A 1028 -46.18 -7.98 -1.24
N ASP A 1029 -46.60 -7.76 0.00
CA ASP A 1029 -47.30 -8.76 0.81
C ASP A 1029 -48.62 -9.25 0.20
N ILE A 1030 -49.28 -8.40 -0.59
CA ILE A 1030 -50.51 -8.74 -1.31
C ILE A 1030 -50.27 -9.79 -2.42
N HIS A 1031 -49.05 -9.94 -2.93
CA HIS A 1031 -48.71 -10.97 -3.91
C HIS A 1031 -48.43 -12.30 -3.21
N SER A 1032 -49.16 -13.37 -3.56
CA SER A 1032 -49.03 -14.71 -2.94
C SER A 1032 -47.62 -15.31 -3.02
N GLY A 1033 -46.87 -15.01 -4.10
CA GLY A 1033 -45.49 -15.45 -4.29
C GLY A 1033 -44.42 -14.59 -3.60
N ASN A 1034 -44.80 -13.68 -2.69
CA ASN A 1034 -43.85 -12.87 -1.91
C ASN A 1034 -43.62 -13.46 -0.49
N SER A 1035 -42.46 -13.20 0.09
CA SER A 1035 -42.20 -13.41 1.52
C SER A 1035 -42.62 -12.15 2.28
N MET A 1036 -43.39 -12.30 3.37
CA MET A 1036 -43.84 -11.19 4.23
C MET A 1036 -42.69 -10.63 5.08
N SER A 1037 -41.68 -10.09 4.40
CA SER A 1037 -40.47 -9.51 4.97
C SER A 1037 -40.13 -8.23 4.23
N VAL A 1038 -39.43 -7.30 4.89
CA VAL A 1038 -39.01 -6.03 4.25
C VAL A 1038 -38.19 -6.28 2.97
N ILE A 1039 -37.25 -7.23 3.01
CA ILE A 1039 -36.38 -7.52 1.87
C ILE A 1039 -37.12 -8.28 0.76
N GLY A 1040 -38.10 -9.13 1.11
CA GLY A 1040 -39.00 -9.77 0.15
C GLY A 1040 -39.88 -8.74 -0.56
N ALA A 1041 -40.48 -7.81 0.19
CA ALA A 1041 -41.28 -6.73 -0.37
C ALA A 1041 -40.47 -5.84 -1.34
N ILE A 1042 -39.26 -5.44 -0.95
CA ILE A 1042 -38.33 -4.69 -1.83
C ILE A 1042 -38.07 -5.50 -3.11
N ALA A 1043 -37.64 -6.76 -2.99
CA ALA A 1043 -37.36 -7.62 -4.14
C ALA A 1043 -38.57 -7.80 -5.06
N SER A 1044 -39.75 -7.99 -4.49
CA SER A 1044 -41.01 -8.10 -5.23
C SER A 1044 -41.36 -6.81 -5.98
N GLY A 1045 -41.07 -5.63 -5.41
CA GLY A 1045 -41.22 -4.34 -6.07
C GLY A 1045 -40.29 -4.20 -7.28
N LYS A 1046 -39.01 -4.56 -7.11
CA LYS A 1046 -38.02 -4.56 -8.20
C LYS A 1046 -38.40 -5.52 -9.32
N LYS A 1047 -38.84 -6.73 -8.97
CA LYS A 1047 -39.37 -7.70 -9.93
C LYS A 1047 -40.53 -7.12 -10.73
N ALA A 1048 -41.50 -6.49 -10.08
CA ALA A 1048 -42.62 -5.85 -10.77
C ALA A 1048 -42.17 -4.72 -11.71
N ALA A 1049 -41.16 -3.93 -11.32
CA ALA A 1049 -40.57 -2.93 -12.21
C ALA A 1049 -39.90 -3.55 -13.45
N VAL A 1050 -39.20 -4.68 -13.30
CA VAL A 1050 -38.65 -5.44 -14.43
C VAL A 1050 -39.76 -5.98 -15.33
N ASP A 1051 -40.84 -6.50 -14.76
CA ASP A 1051 -41.97 -7.02 -15.54
C ASP A 1051 -42.72 -5.91 -16.31
N VAL A 1052 -42.83 -4.70 -15.75
CA VAL A 1052 -43.31 -3.51 -16.47
C VAL A 1052 -42.40 -3.19 -17.67
N ARG A 1053 -41.07 -3.26 -17.50
CA ARG A 1053 -40.11 -3.04 -18.59
C ARG A 1053 -40.19 -4.11 -19.67
N LYS A 1054 -40.40 -5.38 -19.29
CA LYS A 1054 -40.66 -6.47 -20.26
C LYS A 1054 -41.87 -6.16 -21.13
N LEU A 1055 -42.96 -5.68 -20.52
CA LEU A 1055 -44.18 -5.30 -21.23
C LEU A 1055 -43.98 -4.10 -22.15
N LEU A 1056 -43.31 -3.04 -21.69
CA LEU A 1056 -43.25 -1.75 -22.40
C LEU A 1056 -42.05 -1.61 -23.35
N GLU A 1057 -40.95 -2.34 -23.12
CA GLU A 1057 -39.67 -2.16 -23.83
C GLU A 1057 -39.19 -3.44 -24.54
N ASN A 1058 -39.93 -4.55 -24.49
CA ASN A 1058 -39.47 -5.88 -24.91
C ASN A 1058 -38.12 -6.26 -24.24
N TYR A 1059 -37.97 -5.87 -22.98
CA TYR A 1059 -36.77 -6.14 -22.18
C TYR A 1059 -36.58 -7.67 -22.03
N GLY A 1060 -35.46 -8.20 -22.50
CA GLY A 1060 -35.26 -9.66 -22.62
C GLY A 1060 -34.81 -10.37 -21.33
N PHE A 1061 -34.59 -9.65 -20.23
CA PHE A 1061 -33.94 -10.20 -19.04
C PHE A 1061 -34.90 -10.41 -17.87
N ASN A 1062 -34.70 -11.49 -17.13
CA ASN A 1062 -35.42 -11.77 -15.89
C ASN A 1062 -34.88 -10.94 -14.72
N TYR A 1063 -35.67 -10.83 -13.66
CA TYR A 1063 -35.22 -10.19 -12.43
C TYR A 1063 -34.03 -10.94 -11.83
N GLU A 1064 -32.93 -10.23 -11.57
CA GLU A 1064 -31.66 -10.84 -11.18
C GLU A 1064 -31.70 -11.43 -9.75
N GLY A 1065 -32.59 -10.92 -8.89
CA GLY A 1065 -32.80 -11.43 -7.54
C GLY A 1065 -33.76 -12.62 -7.44
N GLU A 1066 -34.28 -13.14 -8.57
CA GLU A 1066 -35.35 -14.13 -8.60
C GLU A 1066 -35.01 -15.42 -7.83
N LYS A 1067 -33.79 -15.94 -8.00
CA LYS A 1067 -33.33 -17.15 -7.29
C LYS A 1067 -33.34 -16.95 -5.77
N ALA A 1068 -32.73 -15.86 -5.30
CA ALA A 1068 -32.67 -15.51 -3.89
C ALA A 1068 -34.06 -15.23 -3.29
N LEU A 1069 -34.97 -14.64 -4.07
CA LEU A 1069 -36.36 -14.42 -3.67
C LEU A 1069 -37.14 -15.73 -3.53
N LYS A 1070 -36.99 -16.67 -4.48
CA LYS A 1070 -37.59 -18.01 -4.41
C LYS A 1070 -37.10 -18.79 -3.19
N GLU A 1071 -35.80 -18.78 -2.92
CA GLU A 1071 -35.23 -19.39 -1.72
C GLU A 1071 -35.78 -18.78 -0.43
N LEU A 1072 -35.87 -17.45 -0.36
CA LEU A 1072 -36.47 -16.78 0.80
C LEU A 1072 -37.93 -17.21 1.04
N ASN A 1073 -38.69 -17.47 -0.01
CA ASN A 1073 -40.07 -17.97 0.09
C ASN A 1073 -40.12 -19.43 0.59
N ASN A 1074 -39.14 -20.26 0.22
CA ASN A 1074 -39.07 -21.67 0.60
C ASN A 1074 -38.73 -21.87 2.09
N LEU A 1075 -38.08 -20.89 2.73
CA LEU A 1075 -37.64 -20.97 4.14
C LEU A 1075 -38.79 -21.03 5.18
N LYS A 1076 -40.07 -20.87 4.79
CA LYS A 1076 -41.31 -21.11 5.58
C LYS A 1076 -41.21 -20.83 7.11
N GLY A 1077 -40.59 -19.73 7.51
CA GLY A 1077 -40.50 -19.35 8.94
C GLY A 1077 -39.56 -20.22 9.80
N LYS A 1078 -38.79 -21.17 9.23
CA LYS A 1078 -37.75 -21.94 9.95
C LYS A 1078 -36.46 -21.14 10.17
N LEU A 1079 -36.57 -19.84 10.45
CA LEU A 1079 -35.45 -18.93 10.58
C LEU A 1079 -35.20 -18.63 12.07
N LEU A 1080 -34.62 -19.61 12.77
CA LEU A 1080 -34.34 -19.53 14.20
C LEU A 1080 -32.87 -19.84 14.49
N ASP A 1081 -32.29 -19.01 15.34
CA ASP A 1081 -30.94 -19.06 15.93
C ASP A 1081 -29.72 -18.90 15.03
N TYR A 1082 -29.53 -17.68 14.52
CA TYR A 1082 -28.17 -17.23 14.22
C TYR A 1082 -27.97 -15.76 14.57
N THR A 1083 -27.20 -15.46 15.60
CA THR A 1083 -26.58 -14.14 15.75
C THR A 1083 -25.12 -14.33 15.36
N PRO A 1084 -24.62 -13.74 14.27
CA PRO A 1084 -23.18 -13.74 14.02
C PRO A 1084 -22.51 -13.03 15.20
N VAL A 1085 -21.93 -13.80 16.11
CA VAL A 1085 -21.12 -13.26 17.20
C VAL A 1085 -19.74 -13.04 16.62
N LEU A 1086 -19.44 -11.79 16.24
CA LEU A 1086 -18.05 -11.35 16.18
C LEU A 1086 -17.42 -11.58 17.55
N ASN A 1087 -16.11 -11.81 17.63
CA ASN A 1087 -15.48 -12.09 18.93
C ASN A 1087 -15.69 -10.92 19.92
N SER A 1088 -15.81 -9.70 19.39
CA SER A 1088 -16.09 -8.47 20.13
C SER A 1088 -17.56 -8.17 20.42
N GLY A 1089 -18.52 -8.99 19.97
CA GLY A 1089 -19.96 -8.75 20.14
C GLY A 1089 -20.59 -7.93 19.01
N ASN A 1090 -21.55 -7.05 19.32
CA ASN A 1090 -22.22 -6.20 18.32
C ASN A 1090 -21.23 -5.14 17.76
N ILE A 1091 -21.31 -4.85 16.45
CA ILE A 1091 -20.46 -3.83 15.79
C ILE A 1091 -20.76 -2.42 16.34
N GLU A 1092 -21.96 -2.21 16.88
CA GLU A 1092 -22.38 -0.94 17.46
C GLU A 1092 -21.52 -0.53 18.65
N GLY A 1093 -20.76 0.57 18.48
CA GLY A 1093 -19.89 1.13 19.52
C GLY A 1093 -18.43 0.67 19.48
N LEU A 1094 -18.07 -0.21 18.54
CA LEU A 1094 -16.66 -0.58 18.32
C LEU A 1094 -15.89 0.55 17.63
N GLU A 1095 -14.59 0.66 17.95
CA GLU A 1095 -13.69 1.54 17.22
C GLU A 1095 -13.50 1.04 15.77
N LEU A 1096 -13.32 1.97 14.83
CA LEU A 1096 -13.10 1.68 13.40
C LEU A 1096 -12.03 0.60 13.16
N LYS A 1097 -10.97 0.63 13.95
CA LYS A 1097 -9.87 -0.34 13.88
C LYS A 1097 -10.36 -1.75 14.22
N THR A 1098 -11.09 -1.91 15.32
CA THR A 1098 -11.66 -3.20 15.75
C THR A 1098 -12.62 -3.77 14.71
N ILE A 1099 -13.43 -2.91 14.08
CA ILE A 1099 -14.34 -3.32 13.00
C ILE A 1099 -13.56 -3.82 11.80
N ARG A 1100 -12.49 -3.13 11.41
CA ARG A 1100 -11.62 -3.57 10.32
C ARG A 1100 -10.96 -4.92 10.65
N ASP A 1101 -10.43 -5.07 11.85
CA ASP A 1101 -9.79 -6.31 12.30
C ASP A 1101 -10.78 -7.49 12.26
N GLU A 1102 -12.03 -7.29 12.69
CA GLU A 1102 -13.09 -8.30 12.64
C GLU A 1102 -13.53 -8.64 11.20
N VAL A 1103 -13.58 -7.66 10.29
CA VAL A 1103 -13.94 -7.87 8.87
C VAL A 1103 -12.83 -8.61 8.13
N GLU A 1104 -11.56 -8.34 8.44
CA GLU A 1104 -10.39 -9.01 7.84
C GLU A 1104 -10.29 -10.51 8.17
N ARG A 1105 -11.03 -11.00 9.17
CA ARG A 1105 -11.16 -12.44 9.49
C ARG A 1105 -11.96 -13.22 8.44
N PHE A 1106 -12.72 -12.54 7.58
CA PHE A 1106 -13.49 -13.15 6.51
C PHE A 1106 -12.86 -12.86 5.15
N ASN A 1107 -12.91 -13.84 4.25
CA ASN A 1107 -12.60 -13.62 2.84
C ASN A 1107 -13.80 -14.01 1.98
N LEU A 1108 -14.40 -13.02 1.32
CA LEU A 1108 -15.51 -13.22 0.39
C LEU A 1108 -14.95 -13.27 -1.04
N TYR A 1109 -14.65 -14.47 -1.52
CA TYR A 1109 -14.04 -14.68 -2.84
C TYR A 1109 -15.10 -14.99 -3.91
N GLN A 1110 -14.74 -14.79 -5.17
CA GLN A 1110 -15.58 -15.08 -6.33
C GLN A 1110 -14.70 -15.53 -7.49
N SER A 1111 -15.32 -15.91 -8.59
CA SER A 1111 -14.66 -16.28 -9.85
C SER A 1111 -13.74 -15.17 -10.39
N CYS A 1112 -12.78 -15.50 -11.28
CA CYS A 1112 -11.85 -14.53 -11.86
C CYS A 1112 -12.55 -13.48 -12.73
N MET A 1113 -12.69 -12.27 -12.20
CA MET A 1113 -13.25 -11.13 -12.94
C MET A 1113 -12.27 -10.42 -13.90
N LYS A 1114 -11.28 -11.13 -14.46
CA LYS A 1114 -10.21 -10.53 -15.30
C LYS A 1114 -9.47 -9.37 -14.60
N CYS A 1115 -9.28 -9.49 -13.29
CA CYS A 1115 -8.71 -8.43 -12.44
C CYS A 1115 -7.21 -8.13 -12.70
N ASN A 1116 -6.51 -8.99 -13.45
CA ASN A 1116 -5.07 -8.91 -13.77
C ASN A 1116 -4.11 -8.86 -12.58
N HIS A 1117 -4.56 -9.09 -11.34
CA HIS A 1117 -3.70 -9.06 -10.14
C HIS A 1117 -2.43 -9.93 -10.26
N CYS A 1118 -2.59 -11.13 -10.82
CA CYS A 1118 -1.49 -12.07 -11.03
C CYS A 1118 -0.44 -11.58 -12.04
N ILE A 1119 -0.79 -10.65 -12.94
CA ILE A 1119 0.13 -10.01 -13.89
C ILE A 1119 0.66 -8.68 -13.32
N ASP A 1120 -0.24 -7.80 -12.89
CA ASP A 1120 0.07 -6.41 -12.57
C ASP A 1120 0.72 -6.23 -11.18
N ASN A 1121 0.58 -7.23 -10.29
CA ASN A 1121 1.18 -7.20 -8.95
C ASN A 1121 2.19 -8.31 -8.71
N PHE A 1122 1.97 -9.52 -9.23
CA PHE A 1122 2.89 -10.65 -9.06
C PHE A 1122 3.83 -10.89 -10.26
N GLY A 1123 3.28 -10.88 -11.48
CA GLY A 1123 4.04 -10.77 -12.74
C GLY A 1123 4.88 -11.96 -13.16
N CYS A 1124 4.47 -13.19 -12.85
CA CYS A 1124 5.25 -14.39 -13.21
C CYS A 1124 5.55 -14.45 -14.72
N PRO A 1125 6.79 -14.76 -15.17
CA PRO A 1125 7.11 -14.84 -16.61
C PRO A 1125 6.43 -15.99 -17.35
N ALA A 1126 5.88 -16.96 -16.59
CA ALA A 1126 5.05 -18.05 -17.10
C ALA A 1126 3.57 -17.65 -17.21
N MET A 1127 3.16 -16.44 -16.82
CA MET A 1127 1.81 -15.95 -17.05
C MET A 1127 1.77 -15.09 -18.30
N ILE A 1128 0.94 -15.50 -19.26
CA ILE A 1128 0.75 -14.80 -20.53
C ILE A 1128 -0.71 -14.37 -20.68
N LYS A 1129 -0.94 -13.31 -21.45
CA LYS A 1129 -2.27 -12.83 -21.76
C LYS A 1129 -2.63 -13.22 -23.19
N VAL A 1130 -3.67 -14.05 -23.35
CA VAL A 1130 -4.17 -14.52 -24.65
C VAL A 1130 -5.64 -14.11 -24.74
N ASN A 1131 -6.01 -13.32 -25.74
CA ASN A 1131 -7.38 -12.80 -25.93
C ASN A 1131 -7.98 -12.14 -24.68
N GLY A 1132 -7.16 -11.42 -23.91
CA GLY A 1132 -7.59 -10.74 -22.69
C GLY A 1132 -7.71 -11.61 -21.44
N LYS A 1133 -7.57 -12.95 -21.55
CA LYS A 1133 -7.56 -13.90 -20.43
C LYS A 1133 -6.12 -14.26 -20.04
N VAL A 1134 -5.90 -14.52 -18.75
CA VAL A 1134 -4.60 -14.98 -18.25
C VAL A 1134 -4.49 -16.50 -18.43
N ARG A 1135 -3.37 -16.96 -18.98
CA ARG A 1135 -3.01 -18.37 -19.12
C ARG A 1135 -1.61 -18.64 -18.56
N ILE A 1136 -1.35 -19.89 -18.21
CA ILE A 1136 -0.03 -20.37 -17.80
C ILE A 1136 0.66 -20.97 -19.02
N ASP A 1137 1.87 -20.50 -19.31
CA ASP A 1137 2.80 -21.04 -20.28
C ASP A 1137 3.52 -22.24 -19.65
N ASP A 1138 3.17 -23.44 -20.11
CA ASP A 1138 3.67 -24.71 -19.56
C ASP A 1138 5.18 -24.86 -19.73
N ASP A 1139 5.76 -24.32 -20.82
CA ASP A 1139 7.19 -24.44 -21.11
C ASP A 1139 8.05 -23.60 -20.15
N ARG A 1140 7.46 -22.54 -19.58
CA ARG A 1140 8.12 -21.65 -18.62
C ARG A 1140 7.74 -21.95 -17.17
N CYS A 1141 6.68 -22.73 -16.94
CA CYS A 1141 6.14 -22.96 -15.61
C CYS A 1141 7.05 -23.93 -14.80
N THR A 1142 7.43 -23.52 -13.60
CA THR A 1142 8.23 -24.34 -12.68
C THR A 1142 7.40 -25.12 -11.66
N LEU A 1143 6.07 -25.11 -11.78
CA LEU A 1143 5.12 -25.82 -10.89
C LEU A 1143 5.31 -25.51 -9.39
N CYS A 1144 5.70 -24.27 -9.07
CA CYS A 1144 5.93 -23.85 -7.68
C CYS A 1144 4.66 -23.58 -6.84
N GLY A 1145 3.46 -23.56 -7.46
CA GLY A 1145 2.19 -23.35 -6.75
C GLY A 1145 1.87 -21.91 -6.30
N LEU A 1146 2.86 -21.00 -6.15
CA LEU A 1146 2.67 -19.63 -5.62
C LEU A 1146 1.50 -18.84 -6.22
N CYS A 1147 1.23 -19.03 -7.51
CA CYS A 1147 0.17 -18.31 -8.21
C CYS A 1147 -1.25 -18.64 -7.68
N ILE A 1148 -1.42 -19.80 -7.07
CA ILE A 1148 -2.67 -20.25 -6.42
C ILE A 1148 -2.95 -19.35 -5.21
N ASP A 1149 -1.95 -19.16 -4.35
CA ASP A 1149 -2.08 -18.32 -3.15
C ASP A 1149 -2.19 -16.83 -3.48
N VAL A 1150 -1.48 -16.38 -4.54
CA VAL A 1150 -1.55 -15.00 -5.04
C VAL A 1150 -2.94 -14.63 -5.57
N CYS A 1151 -3.69 -15.59 -6.12
CA CYS A 1151 -5.00 -15.30 -6.72
C CYS A 1151 -6.02 -14.92 -5.64
N PRO A 1152 -6.57 -13.69 -5.63
CA PRO A 1152 -7.57 -13.29 -4.64
C PRO A 1152 -8.97 -13.92 -4.89
N ASN A 1153 -9.11 -14.64 -6.00
CA ASN A 1153 -10.39 -15.16 -6.52
C ASN A 1153 -10.38 -16.70 -6.63
N ASP A 1154 -9.36 -17.39 -6.12
CA ASP A 1154 -9.20 -18.85 -6.19
C ASP A 1154 -9.36 -19.50 -7.59
N ALA A 1155 -9.18 -18.71 -8.65
CA ALA A 1155 -9.35 -19.16 -10.03
C ALA A 1155 -8.13 -19.88 -10.62
N ILE A 1156 -7.04 -19.98 -9.86
CA ILE A 1156 -5.82 -20.70 -10.25
C ILE A 1156 -5.70 -21.89 -9.31
N HIS A 1157 -5.65 -23.10 -9.84
CA HIS A 1157 -5.62 -24.31 -9.02
C HIS A 1157 -4.83 -25.45 -9.72
N TRP A 1158 -4.55 -26.50 -8.95
CA TRP A 1158 -3.99 -27.75 -9.47
C TRP A 1158 -5.04 -28.56 -10.20
N VAL A 1159 -4.69 -29.15 -11.36
CA VAL A 1159 -5.58 -30.10 -12.05
C VAL A 1159 -5.88 -31.29 -11.13
N SER A 1160 -7.16 -31.58 -10.93
CA SER A 1160 -7.68 -32.57 -9.99
C SER A 1160 -7.52 -34.03 -10.45
N ASP A 1161 -7.28 -34.30 -11.74
CA ASP A 1161 -7.27 -35.66 -12.29
C ASP A 1161 -6.08 -35.92 -13.27
N PRO A 1162 -5.25 -36.97 -13.09
CA PRO A 1162 -4.09 -37.26 -13.95
C PRO A 1162 -4.43 -37.66 -15.40
N VAL A 1163 -5.70 -37.95 -15.70
CA VAL A 1163 -6.13 -38.52 -16.99
C VAL A 1163 -6.19 -37.48 -18.13
N LEU A 1164 -6.21 -36.17 -17.80
CA LEU A 1164 -6.30 -35.08 -18.80
C LEU A 1164 -4.94 -34.53 -19.26
N VAL A 1165 -3.82 -35.11 -18.83
CA VAL A 1165 -2.47 -34.64 -19.20
C VAL A 1165 -2.11 -34.89 -20.68
N ASN A 1166 -2.92 -35.67 -21.42
CA ASN A 1166 -2.64 -36.12 -22.79
C ASN A 1166 -3.56 -35.54 -23.89
N GLN A 1167 -4.10 -34.33 -23.74
CA GLN A 1167 -4.69 -33.63 -24.89
C GLN A 1167 -3.80 -32.45 -25.31
N SER A 1168 -2.75 -32.78 -26.05
CA SER A 1168 -2.05 -31.85 -26.94
C SER A 1168 -3.04 -31.31 -27.97
N VAL A 1169 -3.39 -30.03 -27.86
CA VAL A 1169 -4.03 -29.30 -28.96
C VAL A 1169 -2.92 -28.91 -29.95
N PRO A 1170 -3.01 -29.27 -31.25
CA PRO A 1170 -2.03 -28.83 -32.23
C PRO A 1170 -2.06 -27.30 -32.40
N LEU A 1171 -0.87 -26.73 -32.56
CA LEU A 1171 -0.52 -25.30 -32.72
C LEU A 1171 -1.51 -24.43 -33.50
#